data_AF-A0A497KLB7-F1
#
_entry.id   AF-A0A497KLB7-F1
#
_cell.length_a   1.000
_cell.length_b   1.000
_cell.length_c   1.000
_cell.angle_alpha   90.00
_cell.angle_beta   90.00
_cell.angle_gamma   90.00
#
_symmetry.space_group_name_H-M   'P 1'
#
loop_
_entity.id
_entity.type
_entity.pdbx_description
1 polymer ?
#
loop_
_entity_poly.entity_id
_entity_poly.type
_entity_poly.pdbx_seq_one_letter_code
_entity_poly.pdbx_strand_id
1 'polypeptide(L)'
;MRKTAAYIVSILFLFMTGLAILHPSYDAIASWLSPLTGGFIYTIFIVFTLLIADPFKYIAVGMVWILTGLLIGVISQKKLGSSIVAFLTWLSMIPTLGIAVFGVYMNLEARGVFTLESIDQILIIVPNVPAQLNLNSLFEIPIISELVFELIEIIPNMSETADPMQVMISLLMPYATAVALKPLLIIISSIIGAILGNLIFKKIDLKLLPTQKTVSIILIASIVAQAVYLPNSTAQIPEPSEELLAMLDALGIDPEELDPEALAEIGLTIEDLEAIAAIGVEEIDFETLTEMGIDPEIAIAIMMGISGSMNNTDMGGPILEIPINTDDGIYIELMGGFAENQGRAVTGEALIGSDIETVSSSAPYTQGLIASLILTQKINDPSFLYTLPIEDITNYVQFVGILPEIVAVNLYLGEDVDDISAKSDQIMEDYETLYGIEFSRIIAIQQSFVMEEEGNSELPLVVCLYRSSNTLDEITENMLSGFEDKGGIASSFQEVIDGEPRDIELYVFGQLTPSYLQELMPLPEDMAMFQELIDAVFSETFTFAVGAQTDNQAINPGSDIFDLTDSLDISAPRFSSSADIGAIAVARPNSTDPDPFVNLSINIDSSSQEFMFLYMYLNTIIPIYISGGMIPDAQDLRITLPDYSLPTIEVEKISQKSGDTETVSVTVTNDGSSVVTDLELDDVFPEKYGILSSGSNTATWTRLSPSESVSLSYEMQYERPGVYTNMPAVLKYEESGETRTSVSNIPPVSSKKPNGITLLTENYRATFEILDMLTGKGDLFALIPIAFIVLIAIVDVFKISRKRSKSDDQPLDEPVFPPPSPPEEPPDSSEDPL
;
A
#
# COMPACT_ATOMS: atom_id res chain seq x y z
N MET A 1 53.54 -0.68 3.78
CA MET A 1 52.83 -0.68 2.48
C MET A 1 51.96 -1.92 2.25
N ARG A 2 52.49 -3.16 2.21
CA ARG A 2 51.65 -4.36 1.90
C ARG A 2 50.46 -4.60 2.84
N LYS A 3 50.62 -4.38 4.15
CA LYS A 3 49.53 -4.53 5.14
C LYS A 3 48.40 -3.51 4.94
N THR A 4 48.78 -2.24 4.72
CA THR A 4 47.84 -1.15 4.43
C THR A 4 47.10 -1.41 3.11
N ALA A 5 47.80 -1.89 2.08
CA ALA A 5 47.19 -2.29 0.82
C ALA A 5 46.23 -3.48 1.01
N ALA A 6 46.60 -4.50 1.79
CA ALA A 6 45.74 -5.63 2.11
C ALA A 6 44.45 -5.18 2.82
N TYR A 7 44.57 -4.26 3.78
CA TYR A 7 43.42 -3.68 4.47
C TYR A 7 42.49 -2.94 3.50
N ILE A 8 43.01 -1.97 2.73
CA ILE A 8 42.20 -1.17 1.79
C ILE A 8 41.50 -2.06 0.76
N VAL A 9 42.23 -3.00 0.15
CA VAL A 9 41.65 -3.90 -0.86
C VAL A 9 40.60 -4.83 -0.22
N SER A 10 40.81 -5.27 1.02
CA SER A 10 39.82 -6.11 1.71
C SER A 10 38.53 -5.37 2.04
N ILE A 11 38.60 -4.10 2.44
CA ILE A 11 37.42 -3.28 2.71
C ILE A 11 36.65 -3.00 1.41
N LEU A 12 37.36 -2.68 0.33
CA LEU A 12 36.76 -2.51 -0.99
C LEU A 12 36.09 -3.79 -1.49
N PHE A 13 36.74 -4.94 -1.31
CA PHE A 13 36.16 -6.22 -1.64
C PHE A 13 34.90 -6.53 -0.82
N LEU A 14 34.91 -6.26 0.49
CA LEU A 14 33.74 -6.46 1.36
C LEU A 14 32.54 -5.62 0.95
N PHE A 15 32.73 -4.36 0.57
CA PHE A 15 31.62 -3.52 0.09
C PHE A 15 31.10 -3.96 -1.28
N MET A 16 32.00 -4.27 -2.22
CA MET A 16 31.60 -4.73 -3.56
C MET A 16 30.89 -6.08 -3.54
N THR A 17 31.37 -7.02 -2.71
CA THR A 17 30.74 -8.35 -2.58
C THR A 17 29.53 -8.31 -1.67
N GLY A 18 29.56 -7.51 -0.60
CA GLY A 18 28.43 -7.28 0.29
C GLY A 18 27.21 -6.74 -0.44
N LEU A 19 27.40 -5.77 -1.34
CA LEU A 19 26.32 -5.27 -2.22
C LEU A 19 25.79 -6.38 -3.14
N ALA A 20 26.66 -7.26 -3.65
CA ALA A 20 26.27 -8.34 -4.56
C ALA A 20 25.55 -9.51 -3.88
N ILE A 21 25.69 -9.67 -2.57
CA ILE A 21 25.03 -10.74 -1.80
C ILE A 21 23.87 -10.22 -0.94
N LEU A 22 23.49 -8.96 -1.13
CA LEU A 22 22.40 -8.35 -0.40
C LEU A 22 21.08 -9.03 -0.78
N HIS A 23 20.23 -9.32 0.21
CA HIS A 23 18.92 -9.91 -0.06
C HIS A 23 18.10 -8.96 -0.96
N PRO A 24 17.30 -9.45 -1.93
CA PRO A 24 16.47 -8.61 -2.78
C PRO A 24 15.62 -7.59 -2.00
N SER A 25 15.01 -8.00 -0.89
CA SER A 25 14.24 -7.08 -0.02
C SER A 25 15.08 -5.97 0.62
N TYR A 26 16.32 -6.26 1.05
CA TYR A 26 17.21 -5.23 1.58
C TYR A 26 17.65 -4.26 0.48
N ASP A 27 17.92 -4.78 -0.72
CA ASP A 27 18.23 -3.95 -1.89
C ASP A 27 17.04 -3.06 -2.25
N ALA A 28 15.83 -3.63 -2.26
CA ALA A 28 14.58 -2.91 -2.53
C ALA A 28 14.36 -1.78 -1.51
N ILE A 29 14.41 -2.05 -0.20
CA ILE A 29 14.28 -1.01 0.85
C ILE A 29 15.39 0.02 0.74
N ALA A 30 16.64 -0.40 0.56
CA ALA A 30 17.75 0.53 0.44
C ALA A 30 17.59 1.41 -0.80
N SER A 31 17.13 0.86 -1.92
CA SER A 31 16.90 1.59 -3.16
C SER A 31 15.78 2.59 -3.03
N TRP A 32 14.74 2.26 -2.26
CA TRP A 32 13.63 3.17 -1.96
C TRP A 32 14.04 4.31 -1.03
N LEU A 33 14.76 4.01 0.05
CA LEU A 33 15.09 5.01 1.07
C LEU A 33 16.35 5.81 0.76
N SER A 34 17.26 5.30 -0.08
CA SER A 34 18.53 5.97 -0.37
C SER A 34 18.45 7.36 -1.00
N PRO A 35 17.40 7.77 -1.74
CA PRO A 35 17.17 9.17 -2.07
C PRO A 35 17.16 10.05 -0.80
N LEU A 36 16.45 9.61 0.25
CA LEU A 36 16.35 10.29 1.53
C LEU A 36 17.58 10.12 2.42
N THR A 37 18.06 8.89 2.57
CA THR A 37 19.09 8.53 3.55
C THR A 37 20.51 8.55 2.96
N GLY A 38 20.66 8.66 1.65
CA GLY A 38 21.92 8.51 0.93
C GLY A 38 22.37 7.06 0.82
N GLY A 39 23.59 6.83 0.33
CA GLY A 39 24.21 5.51 0.25
C GLY A 39 24.49 4.86 1.62
N PHE A 40 24.30 5.59 2.72
CA PHE A 40 24.48 5.07 4.06
C PHE A 40 23.52 3.92 4.39
N ILE A 41 22.28 3.90 3.89
CA ILE A 41 21.35 2.79 4.13
C ILE A 41 21.84 1.48 3.52
N TYR A 42 22.39 1.53 2.30
CA TYR A 42 23.09 0.37 1.71
C TYR A 42 24.25 -0.08 2.58
N THR A 43 25.02 0.87 3.12
CA THR A 43 26.12 0.55 4.03
C THR A 43 25.62 -0.13 5.30
N ILE A 44 24.52 0.34 5.88
CA ILE A 44 23.88 -0.28 7.03
C ILE A 44 23.52 -1.72 6.71
N PHE A 45 22.75 -1.99 5.65
CA PHE A 45 22.33 -3.36 5.35
C PHE A 45 23.48 -4.28 4.95
N ILE A 46 24.47 -3.79 4.19
CA ILE A 46 25.68 -4.55 3.86
C ILE A 46 26.42 -4.94 5.15
N VAL A 47 26.73 -3.96 5.99
CA VAL A 47 27.53 -4.17 7.20
C VAL A 47 26.76 -4.99 8.24
N PHE A 48 25.47 -4.71 8.41
CA PHE A 48 24.57 -5.46 9.27
C PHE A 48 24.48 -6.93 8.85
N THR A 49 24.25 -7.21 7.57
CA THR A 49 24.25 -8.57 7.02
C THR A 49 25.60 -9.26 7.25
N LEU A 50 26.71 -8.58 6.94
CA LEU A 50 28.05 -9.15 7.13
C LEU A 50 28.42 -9.38 8.60
N LEU A 51 27.88 -8.60 9.54
CA LEU A 51 28.15 -8.71 10.97
C LEU A 51 27.24 -9.71 11.68
N ILE A 52 25.93 -9.67 11.42
CA ILE A 52 24.92 -10.40 12.19
C ILE A 52 24.64 -11.78 11.61
N ALA A 53 24.48 -11.90 10.29
CA ALA A 53 24.05 -13.15 9.64
C ALA A 53 24.95 -14.34 10.00
N ASP A 54 24.34 -15.50 10.32
CA ASP A 54 25.08 -16.72 10.58
C ASP A 54 25.80 -17.19 9.30
N PRO A 55 27.15 -17.28 9.28
CA PRO A 55 27.90 -17.65 8.09
C PRO A 55 27.72 -19.11 7.65
N PHE A 56 27.12 -19.97 8.48
CA PHE A 56 26.79 -21.35 8.14
C PHE A 56 25.35 -21.51 7.66
N LYS A 57 24.41 -20.68 8.14
CA LYS A 57 23.04 -20.57 7.59
C LYS A 57 23.07 -19.83 6.24
N TYR A 58 23.77 -18.71 6.19
CA TYR A 58 23.97 -17.88 4.99
C TYR A 58 25.36 -18.12 4.40
N ILE A 59 25.48 -19.21 3.63
CA ILE A 59 26.76 -19.67 3.07
C ILE A 59 27.48 -18.56 2.28
N ALA A 60 26.74 -17.70 1.56
CA ALA A 60 27.30 -16.56 0.84
C ALA A 60 28.12 -15.62 1.74
N VAL A 61 27.60 -15.30 2.93
CA VAL A 61 28.30 -14.47 3.94
C VAL A 61 29.57 -15.17 4.43
N GLY A 62 29.47 -16.48 4.72
CA GLY A 62 30.64 -17.29 5.08
C GLY A 62 31.73 -17.28 4.01
N MET A 63 31.35 -17.42 2.74
CA MET A 63 32.29 -17.36 1.61
C MET A 63 32.95 -16.00 1.48
N VAL A 64 32.20 -14.90 1.64
CA VAL A 64 32.76 -13.53 1.59
C VAL A 64 33.85 -13.36 2.64
N TRP A 65 33.62 -13.78 3.89
CA TRP A 65 34.63 -13.71 4.95
C TRP A 65 35.86 -14.59 4.68
N ILE A 66 35.67 -15.80 4.13
CA ILE A 66 36.76 -16.71 3.76
C ILE A 66 37.61 -16.12 2.62
N LEU A 67 36.96 -15.65 1.55
CA LEU A 67 37.63 -15.06 0.38
C LEU A 67 38.38 -13.78 0.76
N THR A 68 37.77 -12.93 1.59
CA THR A 68 38.41 -11.74 2.16
C THR A 68 39.66 -12.12 2.94
N GLY A 69 39.56 -13.13 3.81
CA GLY A 69 40.71 -13.66 4.54
C GLY A 69 41.81 -14.14 3.61
N LEU A 70 41.49 -14.99 2.63
CA LEU A 70 42.45 -15.49 1.63
C LEU A 70 43.15 -14.33 0.90
N LEU A 71 42.39 -13.32 0.46
CA LEU A 71 42.91 -12.13 -0.22
C LEU A 71 43.88 -11.35 0.68
N ILE A 72 43.53 -11.11 1.94
CA ILE A 72 44.41 -10.47 2.93
C ILE A 72 45.71 -11.27 3.09
N GLY A 73 45.59 -12.59 3.16
CA GLY A 73 46.71 -13.52 3.25
C GLY A 73 47.66 -13.43 2.07
N VAL A 74 47.14 -13.52 0.85
CA VAL A 74 47.90 -13.48 -0.41
C VAL A 74 48.69 -12.18 -0.54
N ILE A 75 48.08 -11.04 -0.17
CA ILE A 75 48.72 -9.71 -0.24
C ILE A 75 49.77 -9.53 0.87
N SER A 76 49.45 -9.98 2.09
CA SER A 76 50.30 -9.75 3.27
C SER A 76 51.51 -10.68 3.34
N GLN A 77 51.40 -11.91 2.84
CA GLN A 77 52.46 -12.93 2.74
C GLN A 77 53.11 -13.34 4.08
N LYS A 78 52.60 -12.88 5.23
CA LYS A 78 53.12 -13.21 6.56
C LYS A 78 51.96 -13.60 7.46
N LYS A 79 52.01 -14.79 8.08
CA LYS A 79 50.95 -15.32 8.93
C LYS A 79 50.48 -14.35 10.01
N LEU A 80 51.41 -13.85 10.85
CA LEU A 80 51.05 -12.90 11.91
C LEU A 80 50.56 -11.55 11.36
N GLY A 81 51.15 -11.11 10.24
CA GLY A 81 50.76 -9.85 9.60
C GLY A 81 49.36 -9.91 8.97
N SER A 82 49.00 -11.04 8.36
CA SER A 82 47.70 -11.26 7.75
C SER A 82 46.61 -11.44 8.79
N SER A 83 46.88 -12.15 9.90
CA SER A 83 45.92 -12.33 10.98
C SER A 83 45.53 -11.01 11.67
N ILE A 84 46.51 -10.12 11.91
CA ILE A 84 46.22 -8.78 12.48
C ILE A 84 45.38 -7.96 11.51
N VAL A 85 45.72 -7.96 10.22
CA VAL A 85 44.94 -7.23 9.21
C VAL A 85 43.53 -7.82 9.08
N ALA A 86 43.39 -9.15 9.08
CA ALA A 86 42.10 -9.85 9.04
C ALA A 86 41.21 -9.47 10.23
N PHE A 87 41.75 -9.48 11.45
CA PHE A 87 41.02 -9.06 12.63
C PHE A 87 40.61 -7.58 12.55
N LEU A 88 41.51 -6.70 12.13
CA LEU A 88 41.21 -5.27 11.97
C LEU A 88 40.16 -5.00 10.89
N THR A 89 40.17 -5.76 9.79
CA THR A 89 39.16 -5.66 8.72
C THR A 89 37.78 -6.05 9.22
N TRP A 90 37.66 -7.08 10.06
CA TRP A 90 36.38 -7.41 10.70
C TRP A 90 35.98 -6.35 11.73
N LEU A 91 36.91 -5.97 12.61
CA LEU A 91 36.65 -5.02 13.69
C LEU A 91 36.21 -3.65 13.16
N SER A 92 36.72 -3.22 11.99
CA SER A 92 36.35 -1.94 11.39
C SER A 92 34.93 -1.89 10.86
N MET A 93 34.25 -3.03 10.65
CA MET A 93 32.84 -3.04 10.24
C MET A 93 31.92 -2.47 11.32
N ILE A 94 32.23 -2.66 12.61
CA ILE A 94 31.42 -2.13 13.72
C ILE A 94 31.36 -0.59 13.71
N PRO A 95 32.48 0.16 13.73
CA PRO A 95 32.42 1.61 13.64
C PRO A 95 31.87 2.09 12.29
N THR A 96 32.08 1.36 11.19
CA THR A 96 31.45 1.70 9.90
C THR A 96 29.92 1.66 9.99
N LEU A 97 29.33 0.70 10.70
CA LEU A 97 27.89 0.68 10.94
C LEU A 97 27.42 1.94 11.69
N GLY A 98 28.12 2.31 12.77
CA GLY A 98 27.80 3.53 13.53
C GLY A 98 27.95 4.81 12.71
N ILE A 99 28.97 4.90 11.86
CA ILE A 99 29.17 6.04 10.93
C ILE A 99 28.03 6.09 9.92
N ALA A 100 27.59 4.96 9.38
CA ALA A 100 26.49 4.92 8.42
C ALA A 100 25.17 5.36 9.07
N VAL A 101 24.85 4.89 10.28
CA VAL A 101 23.68 5.34 11.04
C VAL A 101 23.74 6.84 11.30
N PHE A 102 24.90 7.38 11.68
CA PHE A 102 25.09 8.82 11.83
C PHE A 102 24.90 9.57 10.50
N GLY A 103 25.42 9.04 9.40
CA GLY A 103 25.24 9.62 8.06
C GLY A 103 23.77 9.67 7.63
N VAL A 104 22.98 8.65 7.97
CA VAL A 104 21.51 8.68 7.80
C VAL A 104 20.91 9.80 8.63
N TYR A 105 21.21 9.88 9.93
CA TYR A 105 20.71 10.94 10.81
C TYR A 105 20.98 12.34 10.25
N MET A 106 22.23 12.62 9.87
CA MET A 106 22.60 13.93 9.29
C MET A 106 21.85 14.24 8.00
N ASN A 107 21.60 13.23 7.17
CA ASN A 107 20.84 13.38 5.93
C ASN A 107 19.35 13.66 6.16
N LEU A 108 18.77 13.09 7.21
CA LEU A 108 17.39 13.35 7.64
C LEU A 108 17.27 14.74 8.27
N GLU A 109 18.23 15.11 9.13
CA GLU A 109 18.28 16.42 9.79
C GLU A 109 18.43 17.56 8.77
N ALA A 110 19.33 17.42 7.79
CA ALA A 110 19.52 18.39 6.71
C ALA A 110 18.26 18.62 5.86
N ARG A 111 17.27 17.71 5.93
CA ARG A 111 15.99 17.80 5.23
C ARG A 111 14.83 18.23 6.12
N GLY A 112 15.08 18.56 7.38
CA GLY A 112 14.05 18.99 8.32
C GLY A 112 13.08 17.88 8.72
N VAL A 113 13.45 16.60 8.57
CA VAL A 113 12.56 15.47 8.92
C VAL A 113 12.18 15.49 10.40
N PHE A 114 13.08 15.91 11.28
CA PHE A 114 12.85 15.97 12.73
C PHE A 114 12.08 17.23 13.19
N THR A 115 11.70 18.11 12.26
CA THR A 115 10.94 19.34 12.55
C THR A 115 9.52 19.31 12.00
N LEU A 116 9.07 18.17 11.48
CA LEU A 116 7.72 17.99 10.93
C LEU A 116 6.72 17.75 12.06
N GLU A 117 5.52 18.32 11.91
CA GLU A 117 4.47 18.26 12.94
C GLU A 117 3.29 17.38 12.54
N SER A 118 3.17 16.98 11.26
CA SER A 118 2.08 16.12 10.75
C SER A 118 2.59 14.94 9.92
N ILE A 119 1.74 13.91 9.79
CA ILE A 119 2.00 12.74 8.95
C ILE A 119 2.08 13.14 7.47
N ASP A 120 1.22 14.04 6.99
CA ASP A 120 1.24 14.51 5.58
C ASP A 120 2.59 15.11 5.19
N GLN A 121 3.20 15.89 6.10
CA GLN A 121 4.53 16.46 5.89
C GLN A 121 5.63 15.40 5.79
N ILE A 122 5.48 14.27 6.49
CA ILE A 122 6.38 13.12 6.39
C ILE A 122 6.18 12.44 5.03
N LEU A 123 4.93 12.21 4.61
CA LEU A 123 4.59 11.55 3.35
C LEU A 123 5.09 12.31 2.11
N ILE A 124 5.10 13.65 2.16
CA ILE A 124 5.69 14.51 1.12
C ILE A 124 7.21 14.32 1.00
N ILE A 125 7.87 13.96 2.11
CA ILE A 125 9.32 13.75 2.12
C ILE A 125 9.63 12.32 1.72
N VAL A 126 8.92 11.31 2.17
CA VAL A 126 9.27 9.92 1.82
C VAL A 126 9.26 9.73 0.29
N PRO A 127 10.31 9.12 -0.31
CA PRO A 127 10.28 8.83 -1.74
C PRO A 127 9.11 7.92 -2.10
N ASN A 128 8.61 8.04 -3.32
CA ASN A 128 7.59 7.13 -3.83
C ASN A 128 8.03 5.68 -3.74
N VAL A 129 7.13 4.83 -3.27
CA VAL A 129 7.41 3.41 -3.07
C VAL A 129 7.62 2.75 -4.44
N PRO A 130 8.75 2.05 -4.65
CA PRO A 130 8.95 1.24 -5.84
C PRO A 130 7.89 0.13 -5.92
N ALA A 131 7.37 -0.14 -7.12
CA ALA A 131 6.40 -1.22 -7.35
C ALA A 131 6.90 -2.63 -6.91
N GLN A 132 8.21 -2.80 -6.71
CA GLN A 132 8.83 -4.04 -6.24
C GLN A 132 8.75 -4.22 -4.72
N LEU A 133 8.37 -3.18 -3.98
CA LEU A 133 8.20 -3.20 -2.52
C LEU A 133 6.71 -3.33 -2.18
N ASN A 134 6.27 -4.57 -2.00
CA ASN A 134 5.00 -4.88 -1.34
C ASN A 134 5.27 -5.41 0.09
N LEU A 135 4.24 -5.47 0.93
CA LEU A 135 4.37 -6.04 2.29
C LEU A 135 4.97 -7.46 2.27
N ASN A 136 4.72 -8.25 1.23
CA ASN A 136 5.30 -9.59 1.05
C ASN A 136 6.83 -9.56 1.07
N SER A 137 7.44 -8.67 0.29
CA SER A 137 8.89 -8.48 0.27
C SER A 137 9.49 -8.06 1.62
N LEU A 138 8.76 -7.29 2.44
CA LEU A 138 9.23 -6.81 3.75
C LEU A 138 9.29 -7.92 4.80
N PHE A 139 8.31 -8.83 4.79
CA PHE A 139 8.25 -9.95 5.74
C PHE A 139 9.12 -11.14 5.31
N GLU A 140 9.51 -11.24 4.04
CA GLU A 140 10.49 -12.23 3.55
C GLU A 140 11.91 -12.00 4.08
N ILE A 141 12.18 -10.87 4.73
CA ILE A 141 13.54 -10.54 5.20
C ILE A 141 13.95 -11.51 6.31
N PRO A 142 14.95 -12.39 6.08
CA PRO A 142 15.21 -13.52 6.98
C PRO A 142 15.73 -13.14 8.39
N ILE A 143 16.26 -11.93 8.57
CA ILE A 143 16.82 -11.47 9.86
C ILE A 143 15.87 -10.46 10.53
N ILE A 144 15.14 -9.64 9.75
CA ILE A 144 14.16 -8.70 10.29
C ILE A 144 12.92 -9.44 10.75
N SER A 145 12.44 -10.45 10.02
CA SER A 145 11.33 -11.30 10.49
C SER A 145 11.65 -11.91 11.86
N GLU A 146 12.81 -12.57 12.01
CA GLU A 146 13.26 -13.14 13.29
C GLU A 146 13.34 -12.07 14.40
N LEU A 147 13.93 -10.90 14.13
CA LEU A 147 14.04 -9.80 15.11
C LEU A 147 12.71 -9.14 15.45
N VAL A 148 11.80 -9.00 14.48
CA VAL A 148 10.46 -8.42 14.66
C VAL A 148 9.58 -9.37 15.46
N PHE A 149 9.59 -10.67 15.15
CA PHE A 149 8.88 -11.66 15.94
C PHE A 149 9.42 -11.73 17.39
N GLU A 150 10.74 -11.67 17.57
CA GLU A 150 11.34 -11.61 18.91
C GLU A 150 10.99 -10.31 19.65
N LEU A 151 10.90 -9.17 18.94
CA LEU A 151 10.38 -7.91 19.50
C LEU A 151 8.91 -8.01 19.90
N ILE A 152 8.07 -8.62 19.07
CA ILE A 152 6.64 -8.83 19.31
C ILE A 152 6.41 -9.74 20.51
N GLU A 153 7.25 -10.75 20.76
CA GLU A 153 7.17 -11.57 21.99
C GLU A 153 7.59 -10.80 23.25
N ILE A 154 8.52 -9.84 23.11
CA ILE A 154 9.04 -9.06 24.24
C ILE A 154 8.08 -7.92 24.61
N ILE A 155 7.41 -7.28 23.65
CA ILE A 155 6.55 -6.09 23.85
C ILE A 155 5.41 -6.33 24.86
N PRO A 156 4.60 -7.40 24.78
CA PRO A 156 3.53 -7.67 25.75
C PRO A 156 4.05 -7.90 27.18
N ASN A 157 5.32 -8.34 27.30
CA ASN A 157 5.98 -8.61 28.56
C ASN A 157 6.77 -7.41 29.11
N MET A 158 6.78 -6.27 28.39
CA MET A 158 7.41 -5.05 28.88
C MET A 158 6.52 -4.37 29.90
N SER A 159 6.92 -4.42 31.17
CA SER A 159 6.45 -3.43 32.15
C SER A 159 6.82 -2.02 31.67
N GLU A 160 6.06 -0.99 32.06
CA GLU A 160 6.33 0.44 31.80
C GLU A 160 7.77 0.91 32.16
N THR A 161 8.56 0.07 32.84
CA THR A 161 9.94 0.35 33.30
C THR A 161 11.04 -0.52 32.65
N ALA A 162 10.78 -1.17 31.51
CA ALA A 162 11.77 -2.05 30.89
C ALA A 162 13.10 -1.31 30.57
N ASP A 163 14.23 -1.83 31.06
CA ASP A 163 15.56 -1.28 30.77
C ASP A 163 15.88 -1.49 29.28
N PRO A 164 16.05 -0.41 28.48
CA PRO A 164 16.34 -0.52 27.04
C PRO A 164 17.59 -1.36 26.75
N MET A 165 18.56 -1.41 27.68
CA MET A 165 19.75 -2.24 27.54
C MET A 165 19.42 -3.74 27.64
N GLN A 166 18.47 -4.11 28.50
CA GLN A 166 18.09 -5.50 28.70
C GLN A 166 17.33 -6.03 27.48
N VAL A 167 16.45 -5.22 26.90
CA VAL A 167 15.72 -5.51 25.64
C VAL A 167 16.69 -5.66 24.46
N MET A 168 17.66 -4.76 24.35
CA MET A 168 18.68 -4.87 23.30
C MET A 168 19.57 -6.11 23.47
N ILE A 169 19.92 -6.48 24.70
CA ILE A 169 20.69 -7.70 24.97
C ILE A 169 19.88 -8.95 24.60
N SER A 170 18.61 -9.03 24.96
CA SER A 170 17.77 -10.18 24.57
C SER A 170 17.71 -10.35 23.05
N LEU A 171 17.53 -9.26 22.30
CA LEU A 171 17.47 -9.30 20.82
C LEU A 171 18.80 -9.69 20.15
N LEU A 172 19.95 -9.38 20.76
CA LEU A 172 21.26 -9.63 20.14
C LEU A 172 21.93 -10.94 20.59
N MET A 173 21.53 -11.50 21.73
CA MET A 173 22.13 -12.71 22.30
C MET A 173 22.04 -13.95 21.39
N PRO A 174 20.93 -14.21 20.66
CA PRO A 174 20.85 -15.33 19.72
C PRO A 174 21.95 -15.28 18.65
N TYR A 175 22.33 -14.07 18.23
CA TYR A 175 23.32 -13.84 17.17
C TYR A 175 24.77 -13.73 17.67
N ALA A 176 25.00 -13.72 18.99
CA ALA A 176 26.33 -13.51 19.58
C ALA A 176 27.36 -14.56 19.12
N THR A 177 26.94 -15.82 18.96
CA THR A 177 27.79 -16.92 18.49
C THR A 177 28.19 -16.73 17.03
N ALA A 178 27.22 -16.40 16.16
CA ALA A 178 27.42 -16.11 14.76
C ALA A 178 28.35 -14.91 14.54
N VAL A 179 28.25 -13.86 15.36
CA VAL A 179 29.16 -12.70 15.32
C VAL A 179 30.57 -13.11 15.74
N ALA A 180 30.73 -13.88 16.82
CA ALA A 180 32.02 -14.29 17.37
C ALA A 180 32.82 -15.25 16.46
N LEU A 181 32.15 -15.98 15.58
CA LEU A 181 32.76 -16.93 14.66
C LEU A 181 33.49 -16.26 13.48
N LYS A 182 33.02 -15.10 13.01
CA LYS A 182 33.54 -14.39 11.84
C LYS A 182 35.03 -13.98 11.97
N PRO A 183 35.51 -13.45 13.11
CA PRO A 183 36.94 -13.23 13.36
C PRO A 183 37.79 -14.49 13.16
N LEU A 184 37.31 -15.66 13.60
CA LEU A 184 38.05 -16.92 13.46
C LEU A 184 38.14 -17.33 11.99
N LEU A 185 37.03 -17.25 11.25
CA LEU A 185 36.97 -17.57 9.82
C LEU A 185 37.94 -16.74 8.99
N ILE A 186 37.92 -15.41 9.15
CA ILE A 186 38.80 -14.52 8.38
C ILE A 186 40.28 -14.71 8.78
N ILE A 187 40.59 -14.94 10.05
CA ILE A 187 41.96 -15.19 10.53
C ILE A 187 42.51 -16.49 9.94
N ILE A 188 41.78 -17.61 10.04
CA ILE A 188 42.21 -18.92 9.53
C ILE A 188 42.43 -18.84 8.02
N SER A 189 41.47 -18.28 7.29
CA SER A 189 41.54 -18.09 5.84
C SER A 189 42.71 -17.19 5.43
N SER A 190 43.03 -16.16 6.22
CA SER A 190 44.21 -15.31 5.98
C SER A 190 45.53 -16.03 6.16
N ILE A 191 45.63 -16.98 7.10
CA ILE A 191 46.84 -17.77 7.30
C ILE A 191 47.06 -18.70 6.10
N ILE A 192 45.98 -19.33 5.60
CA ILE A 192 46.01 -20.16 4.40
C ILE A 192 46.43 -19.31 3.19
N GLY A 193 45.82 -18.14 3.00
CA GLY A 193 46.17 -17.20 1.94
C GLY A 193 47.62 -16.73 2.00
N ALA A 194 48.18 -16.53 3.20
CA ALA A 194 49.58 -16.14 3.39
C ALA A 194 50.56 -17.25 3.01
N ILE A 195 50.19 -18.52 3.21
CA ILE A 195 50.98 -19.68 2.76
C ILE A 195 50.94 -19.75 1.22
N LEU A 196 49.75 -19.64 0.63
CA LEU A 196 49.55 -19.67 -0.83
C LEU A 196 50.28 -18.52 -1.53
N GLY A 197 50.16 -17.29 -1.00
CA GLY A 197 50.86 -16.12 -1.53
C GLY A 197 52.37 -16.31 -1.53
N ASN A 198 52.95 -16.86 -0.45
CA ASN A 198 54.38 -17.17 -0.43
C ASN A 198 54.80 -18.22 -1.46
N LEU A 199 53.96 -19.20 -1.78
CA LEU A 199 54.26 -20.22 -2.78
C LEU A 199 54.21 -19.66 -4.21
N ILE A 200 53.18 -18.86 -4.51
CA ILE A 200 52.96 -18.27 -5.83
C ILE A 200 54.07 -17.26 -6.15
N PHE A 201 54.36 -16.34 -5.22
CA PHE A 201 55.36 -15.29 -5.43
C PHE A 201 56.82 -15.79 -5.40
N LYS A 202 57.07 -17.01 -4.92
CA LYS A 202 58.41 -17.63 -4.97
C LYS A 202 58.70 -18.30 -6.32
N LYS A 203 57.67 -18.61 -7.12
CA LYS A 203 57.79 -19.16 -8.48
C LYS A 203 57.83 -18.09 -9.59
N ILE A 204 57.40 -16.86 -9.29
CA ILE A 204 57.41 -15.75 -10.25
C ILE A 204 58.60 -14.85 -9.88
N ASP A 205 59.64 -14.83 -10.72
CA ASP A 205 60.85 -14.01 -10.49
C ASP A 205 60.53 -12.52 -10.74
N LEU A 206 59.93 -11.89 -9.74
CA LEU A 206 59.28 -10.58 -9.82
C LEU A 206 60.22 -9.41 -9.49
N LYS A 207 61.51 -9.52 -9.85
CA LYS A 207 62.47 -8.40 -9.75
C LYS A 207 62.19 -7.25 -10.75
N LEU A 208 61.14 -7.35 -11.58
CA LEU A 208 60.88 -6.42 -12.69
C LEU A 208 59.53 -5.70 -12.67
N LEU A 209 58.71 -5.78 -11.62
CA LEU A 209 57.47 -4.99 -11.57
C LEU A 209 57.41 -4.05 -10.36
N PRO A 210 57.27 -2.73 -10.58
CA PRO A 210 57.08 -1.76 -9.51
C PRO A 210 55.72 -1.99 -8.82
N THR A 211 55.73 -1.79 -7.51
CA THR A 211 54.69 -2.09 -6.49
C THR A 211 53.27 -1.59 -6.79
N GLN A 212 53.08 -0.70 -7.78
CA GLN A 212 51.77 -0.19 -8.19
C GLN A 212 50.99 -1.16 -9.10
N LYS A 213 51.67 -1.96 -9.95
CA LYS A 213 50.99 -2.86 -10.91
C LYS A 213 50.40 -4.13 -10.27
N THR A 214 50.89 -4.56 -9.11
CA THR A 214 50.34 -5.72 -8.37
C THR A 214 48.96 -5.42 -7.79
N VAL A 215 48.72 -4.18 -7.35
CA VAL A 215 47.40 -3.72 -6.88
C VAL A 215 46.43 -3.66 -8.06
N SER A 216 46.86 -3.15 -9.21
CA SER A 216 46.05 -3.10 -10.44
C SER A 216 45.68 -4.49 -10.97
N ILE A 217 46.60 -5.46 -10.95
CA ILE A 217 46.32 -6.84 -11.41
C ILE A 217 45.31 -7.55 -10.48
N ILE A 218 45.36 -7.29 -9.17
CA ILE A 218 44.39 -7.86 -8.21
C ILE A 218 43.04 -7.15 -8.32
N LEU A 219 43.02 -5.82 -8.53
CA LEU A 219 41.79 -5.08 -8.82
C LEU A 219 41.12 -5.57 -10.10
N ILE A 220 41.90 -5.80 -11.16
CA ILE A 220 41.43 -6.34 -12.45
C ILE A 220 40.93 -7.78 -12.27
N ALA A 221 41.58 -8.62 -11.46
CA ALA A 221 41.10 -9.98 -11.18
C ALA A 221 39.78 -9.99 -10.40
N SER A 222 39.58 -9.04 -9.47
CA SER A 222 38.31 -8.89 -8.75
C SER A 222 37.18 -8.33 -9.64
N ILE A 223 37.51 -7.47 -10.60
CA ILE A 223 36.56 -6.94 -11.60
C ILE A 223 36.20 -8.02 -12.64
N VAL A 224 37.15 -8.86 -13.05
CA VAL A 224 36.92 -9.98 -13.99
C VAL A 224 36.10 -11.10 -13.34
N ALA A 225 36.17 -11.29 -12.02
CA ALA A 225 35.33 -12.24 -11.30
C ALA A 225 33.84 -11.82 -11.26
N GLN A 226 33.53 -10.52 -11.34
CA GLN A 226 32.15 -10.02 -11.42
C GLN A 226 31.57 -10.07 -12.84
N ALA A 227 32.42 -10.16 -13.87
CA ALA A 227 31.99 -10.27 -15.27
C ALA A 227 31.51 -11.69 -15.67
N VAL A 228 31.58 -12.67 -14.77
CA VAL A 228 31.17 -14.07 -15.03
C VAL A 228 29.71 -14.34 -14.60
N TYR A 229 29.00 -13.34 -14.04
CA TYR A 229 27.63 -13.48 -13.52
C TYR A 229 26.65 -12.40 -14.04
N LEU A 230 26.70 -12.08 -15.32
CA LEU A 230 25.62 -11.33 -15.99
C LEU A 230 25.16 -12.08 -17.25
N PRO A 231 23.87 -12.45 -17.38
CA PRO A 231 23.29 -12.85 -18.65
C PRO A 231 23.18 -11.63 -19.57
N ASN A 232 23.74 -11.78 -20.78
CA ASN A 232 23.58 -10.86 -21.91
C ASN A 232 22.19 -11.00 -22.53
N SER A 233 21.54 -9.86 -22.84
CA SER A 233 20.94 -9.62 -24.16
C SER A 233 20.72 -8.13 -24.41
N THR A 234 21.38 -7.60 -25.45
CA THR A 234 21.15 -6.34 -26.18
C THR A 234 20.73 -6.73 -27.61
N ALA A 235 20.02 -6.00 -28.47
CA ALA A 235 19.32 -4.70 -28.47
C ALA A 235 18.46 -4.58 -29.78
N GLN A 236 17.37 -3.81 -29.71
CA GLN A 236 16.74 -2.83 -30.64
C GLN A 236 16.53 -3.03 -32.18
N ILE A 237 15.24 -2.88 -32.61
CA ILE A 237 14.55 -1.91 -33.56
C ILE A 237 14.99 -1.90 -35.07
N PRO A 238 14.17 -1.67 -36.16
CA PRO A 238 12.87 -0.93 -36.35
C PRO A 238 11.77 -1.56 -37.29
N GLU A 239 10.61 -0.88 -37.36
CA GLU A 239 9.38 -1.06 -38.19
C GLU A 239 9.50 -0.60 -39.68
N PRO A 240 8.41 -0.32 -40.47
CA PRO A 240 7.06 -0.92 -40.67
C PRO A 240 6.74 -1.15 -42.19
N SER A 241 5.61 -1.77 -42.57
CA SER A 241 4.86 -1.38 -43.80
C SER A 241 3.53 -2.13 -44.03
N GLU A 242 2.52 -1.35 -44.43
CA GLU A 242 1.53 -1.64 -45.49
C GLU A 242 0.76 -2.97 -45.48
N GLU A 243 -0.16 -3.19 -44.53
CA GLU A 243 -1.21 -4.20 -44.77
C GLU A 243 -2.50 -4.08 -43.94
N LEU A 244 -2.81 -2.90 -43.40
CA LEU A 244 -4.14 -2.64 -42.80
C LEU A 244 -4.93 -1.54 -43.52
N LEU A 245 -4.43 -1.13 -44.70
CA LEU A 245 -5.15 -0.33 -45.70
C LEU A 245 -5.96 -1.23 -46.66
N ALA A 246 -6.22 -2.49 -46.27
CA ALA A 246 -6.80 -3.53 -47.11
C ALA A 246 -8.10 -4.17 -46.57
N MET A 247 -8.68 -3.68 -45.46
CA MET A 247 -9.87 -4.32 -44.87
C MET A 247 -11.09 -3.38 -44.77
N LEU A 248 -11.10 -2.28 -45.53
CA LEU A 248 -12.22 -1.35 -45.71
C LEU A 248 -12.98 -1.55 -47.04
N ASP A 249 -12.68 -2.62 -47.79
CA ASP A 249 -13.26 -2.91 -49.11
C ASP A 249 -14.44 -3.92 -49.05
N ALA A 250 -14.90 -4.30 -47.85
CA ALA A 250 -15.51 -5.62 -47.71
C ALA A 250 -17.04 -5.72 -47.87
N LEU A 251 -17.89 -4.77 -47.45
CA LEU A 251 -19.32 -5.17 -47.25
C LEU A 251 -20.39 -4.09 -47.51
N GLY A 252 -20.29 -3.32 -48.58
CA GLY A 252 -21.39 -2.46 -49.02
C GLY A 252 -22.71 -3.20 -49.30
N ILE A 253 -23.85 -2.55 -48.99
CA ILE A 253 -25.20 -2.74 -49.58
C ILE A 253 -26.06 -1.48 -49.29
N ASP A 254 -27.02 -1.24 -50.19
CA ASP A 254 -27.51 0.04 -50.71
C ASP A 254 -28.76 0.62 -50.00
N PRO A 255 -28.81 1.95 -49.80
CA PRO A 255 -29.96 2.73 -49.34
C PRO A 255 -31.06 2.86 -50.41
N GLU A 256 -32.03 1.94 -50.42
CA GLU A 256 -33.31 2.15 -51.11
C GLU A 256 -34.43 1.26 -50.52
N GLU A 257 -34.78 1.47 -49.24
CA GLU A 257 -36.13 1.13 -48.73
C GLU A 257 -36.71 2.32 -47.95
N LEU A 258 -37.72 2.93 -48.59
CA LEU A 258 -38.59 4.04 -48.22
C LEU A 258 -39.29 3.82 -46.85
N ASP A 259 -39.76 4.82 -46.09
CA ASP A 259 -40.91 5.66 -46.46
C ASP A 259 -41.11 6.90 -45.52
N PRO A 260 -41.45 8.11 -46.04
CA PRO A 260 -41.71 9.35 -45.29
C PRO A 260 -43.19 9.64 -44.91
N GLU A 261 -44.05 8.65 -44.67
CA GLU A 261 -45.45 8.83 -44.23
C GLU A 261 -45.78 8.10 -42.91
N ALA A 262 -45.39 8.67 -41.77
CA ALA A 262 -45.95 8.33 -40.45
C ALA A 262 -46.13 9.57 -39.55
N LEU A 263 -46.31 10.72 -40.20
CA LEU A 263 -46.59 12.03 -39.60
C LEU A 263 -48.09 12.38 -39.68
N ALA A 264 -48.96 11.38 -39.82
CA ALA A 264 -50.40 11.55 -40.04
C ALA A 264 -51.28 10.65 -39.14
N GLU A 265 -50.86 10.44 -37.88
CA GLU A 265 -51.66 9.72 -36.88
C GLU A 265 -51.68 10.48 -35.54
N ILE A 266 -52.04 11.77 -35.62
CA ILE A 266 -52.36 12.65 -34.48
C ILE A 266 -53.88 12.70 -34.39
N GLY A 267 -54.49 12.50 -33.22
CA GLY A 267 -55.94 12.30 -33.13
C GLY A 267 -56.68 12.97 -31.98
N LEU A 268 -56.44 14.25 -31.65
CA LEU A 268 -57.30 14.98 -30.69
C LEU A 268 -57.67 16.40 -31.15
N THR A 269 -58.92 16.79 -30.88
CA THR A 269 -59.56 18.04 -31.30
C THR A 269 -59.99 18.90 -30.11
N ILE A 270 -60.24 20.20 -30.37
CA ILE A 270 -60.61 21.19 -29.34
C ILE A 270 -62.01 20.93 -28.73
N GLU A 271 -62.86 20.12 -29.36
CA GLU A 271 -64.15 19.71 -28.80
C GLU A 271 -63.99 18.64 -27.67
N ASP A 272 -62.85 17.96 -27.61
CA ASP A 272 -62.52 16.97 -26.56
C ASP A 272 -62.16 17.65 -25.21
N LEU A 273 -61.72 18.91 -25.26
CA LEU A 273 -61.42 19.75 -24.09
C LEU A 273 -62.67 20.38 -23.46
N GLU A 274 -63.80 20.45 -24.18
CA GLU A 274 -65.05 21.04 -23.66
C GLU A 274 -65.96 20.02 -22.96
N ALA A 275 -65.73 18.71 -23.15
CA ALA A 275 -66.46 17.63 -22.47
C ALA A 275 -66.06 17.47 -20.98
N ILE A 276 -64.83 17.86 -20.62
CA ILE A 276 -64.25 17.73 -19.28
C ILE A 276 -64.81 18.78 -18.32
N ALA A 277 -65.32 19.90 -18.82
CA ALA A 277 -65.87 20.99 -18.01
C ALA A 277 -67.32 20.76 -17.52
N ALA A 278 -67.98 19.66 -17.91
CA ALA A 278 -69.44 19.49 -17.77
C ALA A 278 -69.91 18.52 -16.68
N ILE A 279 -69.02 17.78 -15.98
CA ILE A 279 -69.43 16.77 -15.00
C ILE A 279 -69.03 17.22 -13.59
N GLY A 280 -70.01 17.68 -12.83
CA GLY A 280 -69.89 17.88 -11.39
C GLY A 280 -70.59 16.75 -10.62
N VAL A 281 -70.06 16.52 -9.40
CA VAL A 281 -70.64 15.82 -8.23
C VAL A 281 -70.01 14.45 -7.89
N GLU A 282 -69.28 14.49 -6.77
CA GLU A 282 -69.14 13.57 -5.60
C GLU A 282 -69.27 12.04 -5.79
N GLU A 283 -68.17 11.36 -5.44
CA GLU A 283 -67.88 9.92 -5.38
C GLU A 283 -67.70 9.19 -6.73
N ILE A 284 -66.43 9.01 -7.10
CA ILE A 284 -65.97 8.12 -8.18
C ILE A 284 -64.77 7.32 -7.65
N ASP A 285 -64.76 5.99 -7.83
CA ASP A 285 -63.62 5.12 -7.51
C ASP A 285 -62.71 4.88 -8.74
N PHE A 286 -61.49 4.38 -8.50
CA PHE A 286 -60.46 4.21 -9.53
C PHE A 286 -60.89 3.21 -10.62
N GLU A 287 -61.60 2.16 -10.24
CA GLU A 287 -62.09 1.11 -11.14
C GLU A 287 -63.15 1.66 -12.13
N THR A 288 -64.01 2.58 -11.66
CA THR A 288 -64.98 3.28 -12.50
C THR A 288 -64.31 4.26 -13.48
N LEU A 289 -63.17 4.88 -13.11
CA LEU A 289 -62.40 5.80 -13.97
C LEU A 289 -61.64 5.06 -15.08
N THR A 290 -61.15 3.85 -14.77
CA THR A 290 -60.49 2.98 -15.77
C THR A 290 -61.50 2.41 -16.77
N GLU A 291 -62.71 2.04 -16.32
CA GLU A 291 -63.81 1.61 -17.22
C GLU A 291 -64.34 2.73 -18.12
N MET A 292 -64.13 4.00 -17.75
CA MET A 292 -64.47 5.17 -18.54
C MET A 292 -63.34 5.62 -19.51
N GLY A 293 -62.18 4.97 -19.49
CA GLY A 293 -61.09 5.18 -20.45
C GLY A 293 -60.26 6.46 -20.23
N ILE A 294 -60.19 6.96 -18.99
CA ILE A 294 -59.35 8.13 -18.63
C ILE A 294 -57.96 7.65 -18.21
N ASP A 295 -56.94 8.43 -18.59
CA ASP A 295 -55.54 8.17 -18.27
C ASP A 295 -55.26 8.11 -16.74
N PRO A 296 -54.47 7.14 -16.25
CA PRO A 296 -54.17 6.97 -14.83
C PRO A 296 -53.59 8.21 -14.14
N GLU A 297 -52.75 9.01 -14.81
CA GLU A 297 -52.15 10.21 -14.22
C GLU A 297 -53.19 11.32 -13.99
N ILE A 298 -54.20 11.41 -14.86
CA ILE A 298 -55.30 12.37 -14.76
C ILE A 298 -56.32 11.93 -13.69
N ALA A 299 -56.56 10.63 -13.57
CA ALA A 299 -57.42 10.06 -12.53
C ALA A 299 -56.88 10.31 -11.12
N ILE A 300 -55.56 10.23 -10.95
CA ILE A 300 -54.85 10.50 -9.69
C ILE A 300 -54.91 11.99 -9.34
N ALA A 301 -54.74 12.89 -10.30
CA ALA A 301 -54.86 14.34 -10.09
C ALA A 301 -56.28 14.77 -9.63
N ILE A 302 -57.33 14.10 -10.11
CA ILE A 302 -58.72 14.33 -9.71
C ILE A 302 -58.97 13.86 -8.26
N MET A 303 -58.38 12.74 -7.83
CA MET A 303 -58.48 12.27 -6.44
C MET A 303 -57.68 13.13 -5.46
N MET A 304 -56.53 13.67 -5.87
CA MET A 304 -55.72 14.59 -5.06
C MET A 304 -56.41 15.94 -4.77
N GLY A 305 -57.29 16.42 -5.67
CA GLY A 305 -58.09 17.62 -5.43
C GLY A 305 -59.15 17.47 -4.31
N ILE A 306 -59.51 16.23 -3.96
CA ILE A 306 -60.52 15.92 -2.95
C ILE A 306 -59.88 15.71 -1.56
N SER A 307 -58.61 15.28 -1.46
CA SER A 307 -57.95 15.00 -0.17
C SER A 307 -57.22 16.21 0.47
N GLY A 308 -57.05 17.32 -0.25
CA GLY A 308 -56.40 18.55 0.24
C GLY A 308 -57.13 19.30 1.37
N SER A 309 -58.10 18.69 2.06
CA SER A 309 -58.89 19.33 3.11
C SER A 309 -59.12 18.44 4.34
N MET A 310 -58.09 17.79 4.90
CA MET A 310 -58.15 17.35 6.31
C MET A 310 -56.82 17.60 7.02
N ASN A 311 -56.83 18.59 7.91
CA ASN A 311 -55.70 18.98 8.77
C ASN A 311 -55.30 17.85 9.72
N ASN A 312 -53.99 17.75 9.95
CA ASN A 312 -53.31 17.17 11.12
C ASN A 312 -54.16 17.25 12.39
N THR A 313 -54.53 16.09 12.97
CA THR A 313 -54.41 15.75 14.42
C THR A 313 -55.15 14.49 14.85
N ASP A 314 -55.91 13.79 14.00
CA ASP A 314 -56.56 12.53 14.39
C ASP A 314 -56.56 11.53 13.21
N MET A 315 -55.57 10.64 13.16
CA MET A 315 -55.70 9.34 12.49
C MET A 315 -54.89 8.26 13.21
N GLY A 316 -55.56 7.57 14.14
CA GLY A 316 -55.30 6.15 14.39
C GLY A 316 -55.90 5.31 13.25
N GLY A 317 -55.38 5.51 12.02
CA GLY A 317 -55.64 4.66 10.85
C GLY A 317 -54.62 3.51 10.78
N PRO A 318 -54.86 2.49 9.94
CA PRO A 318 -54.09 1.26 9.97
C PRO A 318 -52.61 1.56 9.72
N ILE A 319 -51.77 1.12 10.65
CA ILE A 319 -50.33 1.06 10.50
C ILE A 319 -50.08 0.13 9.31
N LEU A 320 -49.46 0.63 8.24
CA LEU A 320 -48.94 -0.22 7.17
C LEU A 320 -47.75 -0.98 7.78
N GLU A 321 -47.97 -2.25 8.15
CA GLU A 321 -46.86 -3.19 8.37
C GLU A 321 -46.19 -3.39 7.00
N ILE A 322 -44.94 -2.96 6.83
CA ILE A 322 -44.14 -3.37 5.67
C ILE A 322 -43.82 -4.85 5.92
N PRO A 323 -44.38 -5.81 5.16
CA PRO A 323 -44.25 -7.23 5.50
C PRO A 323 -42.88 -7.73 5.01
N ILE A 324 -41.82 -7.47 5.77
CA ILE A 324 -40.55 -8.19 5.62
C ILE A 324 -40.72 -9.50 6.40
N ASN A 325 -40.76 -10.62 5.69
CA ASN A 325 -40.87 -11.93 6.32
C ASN A 325 -39.51 -12.32 6.90
N THR A 326 -39.31 -12.07 8.19
CA THR A 326 -38.05 -12.40 8.87
C THR A 326 -37.98 -13.85 9.37
N ASP A 327 -39.07 -14.63 9.25
CA ASP A 327 -39.16 -16.00 9.78
C ASP A 327 -38.21 -16.98 9.06
N ASP A 328 -37.85 -16.71 7.80
CA ASP A 328 -37.00 -17.55 6.96
C ASP A 328 -35.58 -16.97 6.76
N GLY A 329 -35.23 -15.92 7.52
CA GLY A 329 -34.01 -15.11 7.33
C GLY A 329 -34.26 -13.87 6.46
N ILE A 330 -33.24 -13.01 6.31
CA ILE A 330 -33.30 -11.78 5.52
C ILE A 330 -32.26 -11.88 4.41
N TYR A 331 -32.69 -11.69 3.17
CA TYR A 331 -31.81 -11.62 2.00
C TYR A 331 -32.03 -10.32 1.20
N ILE A 332 -30.94 -9.59 0.96
CA ILE A 332 -30.91 -8.26 0.35
C ILE A 332 -30.00 -8.30 -0.89
N GLU A 333 -30.51 -7.73 -1.99
CA GLU A 333 -29.77 -7.54 -3.23
C GLU A 333 -29.76 -6.06 -3.64
N LEU A 334 -28.58 -5.49 -3.82
CA LEU A 334 -28.40 -4.11 -4.23
C LEU A 334 -27.46 -4.05 -5.44
N MET A 335 -27.76 -3.15 -6.37
CA MET A 335 -26.88 -2.80 -7.47
C MET A 335 -27.04 -1.31 -7.77
N GLY A 336 -26.00 -0.66 -8.26
CA GLY A 336 -26.17 0.71 -8.73
C GLY A 336 -24.95 1.33 -9.39
N GLY A 337 -25.17 2.52 -9.93
CA GLY A 337 -24.15 3.33 -10.58
C GLY A 337 -24.39 4.81 -10.36
N PHE A 338 -23.32 5.54 -10.06
CA PHE A 338 -23.31 6.99 -10.00
C PHE A 338 -22.41 7.53 -11.09
N ALA A 339 -23.00 8.21 -12.07
CA ALA A 339 -22.29 8.83 -13.18
C ALA A 339 -22.02 10.31 -12.88
N GLU A 340 -20.74 10.69 -12.93
CA GLU A 340 -20.32 12.06 -12.76
C GLU A 340 -20.43 12.87 -14.07
N ASN A 341 -20.53 14.19 -13.97
CA ASN A 341 -20.58 15.09 -15.13
C ASN A 341 -19.35 15.00 -16.06
N GLN A 342 -18.26 14.40 -15.59
CA GLN A 342 -17.02 14.20 -16.34
C GLN A 342 -16.98 12.86 -17.10
N GLY A 343 -18.02 12.02 -17.01
CA GLY A 343 -18.12 10.72 -17.69
C GLY A 343 -17.57 9.52 -16.95
N ARG A 344 -17.04 9.77 -15.75
CA ARG A 344 -16.65 8.74 -14.81
C ARG A 344 -17.90 8.15 -14.18
N ALA A 345 -17.89 6.86 -13.88
CA ALA A 345 -18.91 6.28 -13.01
C ALA A 345 -18.28 5.43 -11.91
N VAL A 346 -18.94 5.45 -10.76
CA VAL A 346 -18.72 4.48 -9.69
C VAL A 346 -19.92 3.53 -9.73
N THR A 347 -19.66 2.25 -9.89
CA THR A 347 -20.68 1.20 -9.85
C THR A 347 -20.46 0.31 -8.64
N GLY A 348 -21.50 -0.38 -8.19
CA GLY A 348 -21.37 -1.30 -7.09
C GLY A 348 -22.55 -2.24 -6.94
N GLU A 349 -22.29 -3.35 -6.25
CA GLU A 349 -23.21 -4.44 -6.00
C GLU A 349 -23.06 -4.89 -4.56
N ALA A 350 -24.16 -5.28 -3.91
CA ALA A 350 -24.12 -5.84 -2.57
C ALA A 350 -25.15 -6.96 -2.41
N LEU A 351 -24.70 -8.07 -1.86
CA LEU A 351 -25.50 -9.21 -1.46
C LEU A 351 -25.34 -9.40 0.04
N ILE A 352 -26.44 -9.49 0.77
CA ILE A 352 -26.42 -9.63 2.23
C ILE A 352 -27.48 -10.66 2.62
N GLY A 353 -27.09 -11.71 3.35
CA GLY A 353 -28.01 -12.78 3.76
C GLY A 353 -27.75 -13.25 5.18
N SER A 354 -28.78 -13.31 6.01
CA SER A 354 -28.70 -14.01 7.32
C SER A 354 -28.95 -15.52 7.19
N ASP A 355 -29.58 -15.95 6.10
CA ASP A 355 -29.82 -17.36 5.79
C ASP A 355 -28.66 -18.01 5.02
N ILE A 356 -27.59 -17.24 4.79
CA ILE A 356 -26.36 -17.68 4.13
C ILE A 356 -25.29 -17.88 5.20
N GLU A 357 -24.77 -19.11 5.28
CA GLU A 357 -23.77 -19.50 6.28
C GLU A 357 -22.51 -20.03 5.59
N THR A 358 -21.48 -19.19 5.50
CA THR A 358 -20.15 -19.58 4.98
C THR A 358 -19.26 -20.15 6.08
N VAL A 359 -19.26 -19.50 7.24
CA VAL A 359 -18.65 -19.95 8.49
C VAL A 359 -19.74 -20.11 9.53
N SER A 360 -19.71 -21.19 10.31
CA SER A 360 -20.84 -21.44 11.21
C SER A 360 -20.90 -20.47 12.37
N SER A 361 -22.00 -19.72 12.47
CA SER A 361 -22.27 -18.79 13.58
C SER A 361 -22.43 -19.53 14.93
N SER A 362 -22.71 -20.83 14.89
CA SER A 362 -22.84 -21.70 16.06
C SER A 362 -21.50 -22.29 16.55
N ALA A 363 -20.42 -22.10 15.80
CA ALA A 363 -19.13 -22.68 16.14
C ALA A 363 -18.51 -22.07 17.41
N PRO A 364 -17.78 -22.84 18.24
CA PRO A 364 -17.17 -22.29 19.45
C PRO A 364 -16.17 -21.15 19.21
N TYR A 365 -15.53 -21.13 18.03
CA TYR A 365 -14.53 -20.13 17.66
C TYR A 365 -15.11 -18.85 17.05
N THR A 366 -16.40 -18.81 16.72
CA THR A 366 -17.12 -17.57 16.33
C THR A 366 -17.74 -16.85 17.52
N GLN A 367 -17.68 -17.43 18.73
CA GLN A 367 -18.14 -16.77 19.94
C GLN A 367 -17.36 -15.47 20.19
N GLY A 368 -18.08 -14.35 20.29
CA GLY A 368 -17.51 -13.02 20.46
C GLY A 368 -16.96 -12.41 19.16
N LEU A 369 -17.12 -13.06 18.01
CA LEU A 369 -16.78 -12.48 16.72
C LEU A 369 -17.78 -11.36 16.38
N ILE A 370 -17.26 -10.16 16.17
CA ILE A 370 -18.05 -9.00 15.75
C ILE A 370 -18.10 -8.97 14.23
N ALA A 371 -16.94 -9.08 13.59
CA ALA A 371 -16.82 -9.03 12.14
C ALA A 371 -15.63 -9.87 11.68
N SER A 372 -15.78 -10.47 10.51
CA SER A 372 -14.70 -11.13 9.78
C SER A 372 -14.78 -10.68 8.33
N LEU A 373 -13.80 -9.88 7.92
CA LEU A 373 -13.80 -9.14 6.66
C LEU A 373 -12.62 -9.60 5.81
N ILE A 374 -12.87 -10.03 4.59
CA ILE A 374 -11.85 -10.18 3.55
C ILE A 374 -12.00 -9.00 2.61
N LEU A 375 -10.97 -8.17 2.52
CA LEU A 375 -10.91 -6.99 1.68
C LEU A 375 -9.99 -7.29 0.51
N THR A 376 -10.49 -7.03 -0.70
CA THR A 376 -9.72 -7.15 -1.93
C THR A 376 -9.63 -5.80 -2.65
N GLN A 377 -8.49 -5.54 -3.27
CA GLN A 377 -8.29 -4.35 -4.09
C GLN A 377 -7.44 -4.65 -5.32
N LYS A 378 -7.82 -4.07 -6.46
CA LYS A 378 -7.02 -4.04 -7.68
C LYS A 378 -7.13 -2.67 -8.33
N ILE A 379 -5.99 -2.11 -8.73
CA ILE A 379 -5.92 -0.82 -9.40
C ILE A 379 -5.19 -1.02 -10.72
N ASN A 380 -5.96 -1.08 -11.80
CA ASN A 380 -5.44 -1.33 -13.14
C ASN A 380 -4.88 -0.04 -13.77
N ASP A 381 -5.45 1.13 -13.46
CA ASP A 381 -4.90 2.45 -13.80
C ASP A 381 -4.64 3.33 -12.55
N PRO A 382 -3.42 3.31 -11.98
CA PRO A 382 -3.08 4.16 -10.84
C PRO A 382 -3.09 5.67 -11.13
N SER A 383 -3.02 6.08 -12.40
CA SER A 383 -3.07 7.51 -12.76
C SER A 383 -4.44 8.11 -12.48
N PHE A 384 -5.49 7.29 -12.58
CA PHE A 384 -6.87 7.69 -12.29
C PHE A 384 -7.07 8.25 -10.88
N LEU A 385 -6.36 7.73 -9.87
CA LEU A 385 -6.44 8.21 -8.48
C LEU A 385 -6.11 9.70 -8.33
N TYR A 386 -5.29 10.25 -9.23
CA TYR A 386 -4.92 11.67 -9.24
C TYR A 386 -6.03 12.59 -9.77
N THR A 387 -7.06 12.02 -10.40
CA THR A 387 -8.22 12.76 -10.90
C THR A 387 -9.36 12.84 -9.87
N LEU A 388 -9.30 12.01 -8.82
CA LEU A 388 -10.32 11.98 -7.77
C LEU A 388 -10.33 13.31 -6.99
N PRO A 389 -11.49 13.84 -6.61
CA PRO A 389 -11.62 15.10 -5.88
C PRO A 389 -11.28 14.93 -4.38
N ILE A 390 -10.18 14.25 -4.08
CA ILE A 390 -9.70 13.99 -2.72
C ILE A 390 -8.54 14.96 -2.44
N GLU A 391 -8.67 15.74 -1.36
CA GLU A 391 -7.61 16.64 -0.92
C GLU A 391 -6.33 15.84 -0.60
N ASP A 392 -5.18 16.35 -1.03
CA ASP A 392 -3.87 15.74 -0.78
C ASP A 392 -3.69 14.29 -1.29
N ILE A 393 -4.56 13.80 -2.19
CA ILE A 393 -4.51 12.42 -2.73
C ILE A 393 -3.12 12.04 -3.25
N THR A 394 -2.41 13.00 -3.84
CA THR A 394 -1.05 12.86 -4.38
C THR A 394 -0.05 12.32 -3.36
N ASN A 395 -0.25 12.60 -2.07
CA ASN A 395 0.61 12.12 -0.97
C ASN A 395 0.36 10.65 -0.64
N TYR A 396 -0.84 10.14 -0.93
CA TYR A 396 -1.32 8.82 -0.53
C TYR A 396 -1.24 7.77 -1.64
N VAL A 397 -1.43 8.17 -2.91
CA VAL A 397 -1.42 7.23 -4.06
C VAL A 397 -0.16 6.36 -4.11
N GLN A 398 1.00 6.93 -3.77
CA GLN A 398 2.29 6.21 -3.76
C GLN A 398 2.33 5.00 -2.81
N PHE A 399 1.42 4.90 -1.83
CA PHE A 399 1.37 3.81 -0.85
C PHE A 399 0.34 2.75 -1.19
N VAL A 400 -0.53 2.98 -2.17
CA VAL A 400 -1.60 2.04 -2.50
C VAL A 400 -1.05 0.68 -2.94
N GLY A 401 0.09 0.67 -3.64
CA GLY A 401 0.79 -0.56 -4.02
C GLY A 401 1.55 -1.29 -2.91
N ILE A 402 1.61 -0.76 -1.68
CA ILE A 402 2.22 -1.47 -0.53
C ILE A 402 1.30 -2.57 -0.02
N LEU A 403 0.01 -2.25 0.07
CA LEU A 403 -1.01 -3.16 0.58
C LEU A 403 -1.17 -4.33 -0.41
N PRO A 404 -1.18 -5.59 0.08
CA PRO A 404 -1.45 -6.71 -0.81
C PRO A 404 -2.86 -6.57 -1.40
N GLU A 405 -3.10 -7.26 -2.52
CA GLU A 405 -4.44 -7.28 -3.13
C GLU A 405 -5.49 -7.86 -2.19
N ILE A 406 -5.10 -8.74 -1.25
CA ILE A 406 -6.02 -9.40 -0.32
C ILE A 406 -5.51 -9.26 1.13
N VAL A 407 -6.36 -8.69 1.98
CA VAL A 407 -6.18 -8.55 3.43
C VAL A 407 -7.41 -9.11 4.12
N ALA A 408 -7.24 -9.77 5.27
CA ALA A 408 -8.37 -10.15 6.11
C ALA A 408 -8.24 -9.60 7.53
N VAL A 409 -9.38 -9.22 8.11
CA VAL A 409 -9.48 -8.66 9.45
C VAL A 409 -10.56 -9.41 10.22
N ASN A 410 -10.17 -9.98 11.36
CA ASN A 410 -11.12 -10.51 12.33
C ASN A 410 -11.15 -9.58 13.55
N LEU A 411 -12.36 -9.19 13.93
CA LEU A 411 -12.63 -8.36 15.09
C LEU A 411 -13.42 -9.16 16.12
N TYR A 412 -12.87 -9.28 17.32
CA TYR A 412 -13.48 -9.98 18.43
C TYR A 412 -13.68 -9.07 19.65
N LEU A 413 -14.71 -9.37 20.43
CA LEU A 413 -14.87 -8.88 21.80
C LEU A 413 -14.09 -9.80 22.77
N GLY A 414 -13.12 -9.24 23.50
CA GLY A 414 -12.38 -9.96 24.54
C GLY A 414 -11.00 -9.38 24.85
N GLU A 415 -10.34 -9.98 25.85
CA GLU A 415 -9.05 -9.51 26.38
C GLU A 415 -7.89 -10.51 26.15
N ASP A 416 -8.19 -11.79 25.93
CA ASP A 416 -7.18 -12.84 25.76
C ASP A 416 -6.75 -12.94 24.30
N VAL A 417 -5.65 -12.27 23.96
CA VAL A 417 -5.11 -12.23 22.59
C VAL A 417 -4.71 -13.63 22.11
N ASP A 418 -4.18 -14.51 22.96
CA ASP A 418 -3.69 -15.83 22.54
C ASP A 418 -4.85 -16.78 22.21
N ASP A 419 -5.89 -16.81 23.06
CA ASP A 419 -7.10 -17.59 22.82
C ASP A 419 -7.84 -17.10 21.56
N ILE A 420 -8.01 -15.79 21.43
CA ILE A 420 -8.69 -15.18 20.28
C ILE A 420 -7.89 -15.38 18.99
N SER A 421 -6.56 -15.28 19.05
CA SER A 421 -5.71 -15.54 17.88
C SER A 421 -5.90 -16.97 17.36
N ALA A 422 -6.02 -17.96 18.24
CA ALA A 422 -6.28 -19.35 17.83
C ALA A 422 -7.68 -19.55 17.23
N LYS A 423 -8.70 -18.89 17.80
CA LYS A 423 -10.06 -18.89 17.23
C LYS A 423 -10.11 -18.23 15.85
N SER A 424 -9.42 -17.11 15.72
CA SER A 424 -9.31 -16.34 14.49
C SER A 424 -8.59 -17.14 13.39
N ASP A 425 -7.55 -17.90 13.73
CA ASP A 425 -6.87 -18.79 12.78
C ASP A 425 -7.82 -19.88 12.24
N GLN A 426 -8.72 -20.40 13.08
CA GLN A 426 -9.71 -21.39 12.62
C GLN A 426 -10.71 -20.82 11.62
N ILE A 427 -11.15 -19.56 11.79
CA ILE A 427 -11.99 -18.86 10.79
C ILE A 427 -11.23 -18.73 9.48
N MET A 428 -9.95 -18.37 9.54
CA MET A 428 -9.13 -18.25 8.33
C MET A 428 -9.00 -19.60 7.64
N GLU A 429 -8.75 -20.71 8.35
CA GLU A 429 -8.70 -22.06 7.75
C GLU A 429 -10.01 -22.44 7.01
N ASP A 430 -11.17 -22.03 7.55
CA ASP A 430 -12.47 -22.24 6.91
C ASP A 430 -12.54 -21.45 5.59
N TYR A 431 -12.13 -20.18 5.59
CA TYR A 431 -12.07 -19.35 4.39
C TYR A 431 -11.01 -19.78 3.38
N GLU A 432 -9.85 -20.28 3.82
CA GLU A 432 -8.84 -20.85 2.94
C GLU A 432 -9.41 -22.04 2.16
N THR A 433 -10.21 -22.87 2.83
CA THR A 433 -10.89 -24.01 2.22
C THR A 433 -12.02 -23.58 1.29
N LEU A 434 -12.80 -22.56 1.69
CA LEU A 434 -13.96 -22.09 0.95
C LEU A 434 -13.55 -21.33 -0.32
N TYR A 435 -12.62 -20.39 -0.20
CA TYR A 435 -12.27 -19.44 -1.25
C TYR A 435 -11.00 -19.83 -2.03
N GLY A 436 -10.23 -20.81 -1.54
CA GLY A 436 -8.95 -21.18 -2.15
C GLY A 436 -7.83 -20.16 -1.91
N ILE A 437 -7.96 -19.38 -0.83
CA ILE A 437 -6.99 -18.36 -0.42
C ILE A 437 -5.98 -18.98 0.54
N GLU A 438 -4.73 -18.52 0.56
CA GLU A 438 -3.76 -18.86 1.60
C GLU A 438 -3.48 -17.64 2.48
N PHE A 439 -3.80 -17.71 3.77
CA PHE A 439 -3.61 -16.61 4.71
C PHE A 439 -2.35 -16.77 5.56
N SER A 440 -1.80 -15.64 5.96
CA SER A 440 -0.73 -15.56 6.93
C SER A 440 -1.02 -14.42 7.90
N ARG A 441 -1.09 -14.74 9.19
CA ARG A 441 -1.30 -13.73 10.23
C ARG A 441 -0.15 -12.74 10.26
N ILE A 442 -0.47 -11.46 10.16
CA ILE A 442 0.47 -10.35 10.33
C ILE A 442 0.62 -10.03 11.81
N ILE A 443 -0.51 -9.79 12.49
CA ILE A 443 -0.52 -9.34 13.88
C ILE A 443 -1.86 -9.66 14.56
N ALA A 444 -1.83 -9.80 15.88
CA ALA A 444 -3.00 -9.76 16.74
C ALA A 444 -2.74 -8.74 17.86
N ILE A 445 -3.66 -7.80 18.06
CA ILE A 445 -3.55 -6.75 19.10
C ILE A 445 -4.85 -6.61 19.87
N GLN A 446 -4.74 -6.28 21.15
CA GLN A 446 -5.86 -5.83 21.97
C GLN A 446 -5.94 -4.30 21.95
N GLN A 447 -7.13 -3.77 21.73
CA GLN A 447 -7.47 -2.35 21.78
C GLN A 447 -8.70 -2.14 22.65
N SER A 448 -8.63 -1.23 23.62
CA SER A 448 -9.80 -0.84 24.41
C SER A 448 -10.41 0.45 23.85
N PHE A 449 -11.73 0.45 23.68
CA PHE A 449 -12.49 1.66 23.34
C PHE A 449 -13.19 2.18 24.60
N VAL A 450 -13.06 3.49 24.84
CA VAL A 450 -13.73 4.18 25.95
C VAL A 450 -14.94 4.91 25.39
N MET A 451 -16.13 4.51 25.81
CA MET A 451 -17.38 5.20 25.47
C MET A 451 -17.52 6.43 26.37
N GLU A 452 -17.81 7.61 25.79
CA GLU A 452 -17.87 8.88 26.52
C GLU A 452 -19.18 9.10 27.32
N GLU A 453 -20.21 8.27 27.16
CA GLU A 453 -21.50 8.44 27.87
C GLU A 453 -21.76 7.42 29.01
N GLU A 454 -22.26 7.97 30.13
CA GLU A 454 -22.72 7.36 31.38
C GLU A 454 -22.19 5.97 31.79
N GLY A 455 -20.87 5.93 31.96
CA GLY A 455 -20.16 4.87 32.68
C GLY A 455 -18.94 4.49 31.88
N ASN A 456 -17.74 4.60 32.46
CA ASN A 456 -16.51 4.15 31.82
C ASN A 456 -16.52 2.62 31.62
N SER A 457 -17.31 2.12 30.68
CA SER A 457 -17.23 0.75 30.18
C SER A 457 -16.16 0.74 29.10
N GLU A 458 -15.03 0.15 29.42
CA GLU A 458 -14.03 -0.21 28.43
C GLU A 458 -14.55 -1.43 27.67
N LEU A 459 -14.61 -1.33 26.33
CA LEU A 459 -14.89 -2.45 25.46
C LEU A 459 -13.57 -3.00 24.93
N PRO A 460 -13.09 -4.15 25.44
CA PRO A 460 -11.85 -4.73 24.98
C PRO A 460 -12.10 -5.46 23.66
N LEU A 461 -11.43 -5.01 22.61
CA LEU A 461 -11.48 -5.62 21.29
C LEU A 461 -10.13 -6.26 20.96
N VAL A 462 -10.14 -7.42 20.32
CA VAL A 462 -8.96 -8.01 19.72
C VAL A 462 -9.11 -7.98 18.20
N VAL A 463 -8.11 -7.39 17.54
CA VAL A 463 -8.01 -7.29 16.08
C VAL A 463 -6.93 -8.24 15.61
N CYS A 464 -7.31 -9.22 14.78
CA CYS A 464 -6.37 -10.10 14.10
C CYS A 464 -6.32 -9.72 12.61
N LEU A 465 -5.13 -9.38 12.13
CA LEU A 465 -4.88 -8.95 10.76
C LEU A 465 -4.11 -10.05 10.01
N TYR A 466 -4.59 -10.40 8.83
CA TYR A 466 -4.03 -11.41 7.95
C TYR A 466 -3.78 -10.82 6.57
N ARG A 467 -2.89 -11.45 5.82
CA ARG A 467 -2.63 -11.17 4.41
C ARG A 467 -2.67 -12.46 3.61
N SER A 468 -2.87 -12.33 2.30
CA SER A 468 -2.62 -13.42 1.36
C SER A 468 -1.53 -13.07 0.34
N SER A 469 -0.92 -14.11 -0.23
CA SER A 469 -0.10 -14.00 -1.44
C SER A 469 -0.89 -14.21 -2.74
N ASN A 470 -2.15 -14.66 -2.64
CA ASN A 470 -3.03 -14.76 -3.80
C ASN A 470 -3.38 -13.38 -4.37
N THR A 471 -3.72 -13.35 -5.65
CA THR A 471 -4.25 -12.18 -6.35
C THR A 471 -5.75 -12.24 -6.44
N LEU A 472 -6.41 -11.10 -6.72
CA LEU A 472 -7.84 -11.06 -6.97
C LEU A 472 -8.25 -12.04 -8.09
N ASP A 473 -7.49 -12.06 -9.19
CA ASP A 473 -7.73 -12.94 -10.36
C ASP A 473 -7.66 -14.44 -10.04
N GLU A 474 -7.00 -14.83 -8.94
CA GLU A 474 -6.86 -16.23 -8.55
C GLU A 474 -8.06 -16.75 -7.74
N ILE A 475 -8.88 -15.84 -7.19
CA ILE A 475 -9.94 -16.17 -6.23
C ILE A 475 -11.35 -15.89 -6.77
N THR A 476 -11.46 -15.23 -7.92
CA THR A 476 -12.72 -14.79 -8.54
C THR A 476 -13.79 -15.87 -8.63
N GLU A 477 -13.42 -17.11 -8.96
CA GLU A 477 -14.34 -18.25 -9.10
C GLU A 477 -15.10 -18.59 -7.80
N ASN A 478 -14.51 -18.30 -6.63
CA ASN A 478 -15.08 -18.68 -5.33
C ASN A 478 -15.60 -17.49 -4.52
N MET A 479 -15.38 -16.24 -4.95
CA MET A 479 -15.69 -15.06 -4.12
C MET A 479 -17.15 -14.96 -3.68
N LEU A 480 -18.08 -15.44 -4.52
CA LEU A 480 -19.52 -15.46 -4.22
C LEU A 480 -20.00 -16.78 -3.60
N SER A 481 -19.10 -17.60 -3.05
CA SER A 481 -19.48 -18.83 -2.39
C SER A 481 -20.47 -18.61 -1.24
N GLY A 482 -21.60 -19.33 -1.31
CA GLY A 482 -22.77 -19.17 -0.45
C GLY A 482 -23.95 -18.45 -1.11
N PHE A 483 -23.72 -17.69 -2.18
CA PHE A 483 -24.74 -16.91 -2.88
C PHE A 483 -25.18 -17.53 -4.22
N GLU A 484 -24.51 -18.57 -4.71
CA GLU A 484 -24.69 -19.07 -6.09
C GLU A 484 -26.13 -19.54 -6.36
N ASP A 485 -26.76 -20.17 -5.38
CA ASP A 485 -28.11 -20.71 -5.48
C ASP A 485 -29.20 -19.61 -5.43
N LYS A 486 -28.86 -18.37 -5.08
CA LYS A 486 -29.81 -17.25 -4.98
C LYS A 486 -30.20 -16.69 -6.35
N GLY A 487 -29.33 -16.79 -7.35
CA GLY A 487 -29.57 -16.18 -8.67
C GLY A 487 -29.72 -14.66 -8.59
N GLY A 488 -30.62 -14.07 -9.38
CA GLY A 488 -30.88 -12.63 -9.32
C GLY A 488 -29.63 -11.78 -9.58
N ILE A 489 -29.40 -10.79 -8.72
CA ILE A 489 -28.21 -9.93 -8.77
C ILE A 489 -26.92 -10.74 -8.49
N ALA A 490 -26.98 -11.86 -7.76
CA ALA A 490 -25.78 -12.70 -7.56
C ALA A 490 -25.23 -13.26 -8.88
N SER A 491 -26.08 -13.48 -9.89
CA SER A 491 -25.63 -13.87 -11.23
C SER A 491 -24.97 -12.71 -11.97
N SER A 492 -25.53 -11.51 -11.88
CA SER A 492 -24.92 -10.30 -12.45
C SER A 492 -23.57 -9.99 -11.80
N PHE A 493 -23.47 -10.13 -10.48
CA PHE A 493 -22.22 -9.91 -9.75
C PHE A 493 -21.14 -10.92 -10.19
N GLN A 494 -21.49 -12.17 -10.47
CA GLN A 494 -20.53 -13.10 -11.06
C GLN A 494 -20.09 -12.66 -12.47
N GLU A 495 -21.02 -12.17 -13.31
CA GLU A 495 -20.68 -11.60 -14.63
C GLU A 495 -19.71 -10.40 -14.50
N VAL A 496 -19.90 -9.54 -13.50
CA VAL A 496 -19.02 -8.40 -13.19
C VAL A 496 -17.61 -8.87 -12.81
N ILE A 497 -17.51 -9.89 -11.95
CA ILE A 497 -16.22 -10.46 -11.52
C ILE A 497 -15.48 -11.15 -12.69
N ASP A 498 -16.22 -11.78 -13.60
CA ASP A 498 -15.69 -12.51 -14.76
C ASP A 498 -15.42 -11.60 -15.99
N GLY A 499 -15.88 -10.35 -15.93
CA GLY A 499 -15.85 -9.37 -17.02
C GLY A 499 -14.48 -8.72 -17.26
N GLU A 500 -14.49 -7.65 -18.07
CA GLU A 500 -13.26 -6.89 -18.33
C GLU A 500 -12.82 -6.07 -17.10
N PRO A 501 -11.50 -6.00 -16.80
CA PRO A 501 -11.00 -5.25 -15.65
C PRO A 501 -11.34 -3.76 -15.71
N ARG A 502 -11.74 -3.18 -14.56
CA ARG A 502 -12.04 -1.73 -14.42
C ARG A 502 -10.84 -0.95 -13.89
N ASP A 503 -10.88 0.39 -13.91
CA ASP A 503 -9.74 1.20 -13.44
C ASP A 503 -9.41 0.91 -11.97
N ILE A 504 -10.45 0.77 -11.14
CA ILE A 504 -10.37 0.35 -9.73
C ILE A 504 -11.43 -0.70 -9.47
N GLU A 505 -11.05 -1.77 -8.77
CA GLU A 505 -11.94 -2.83 -8.31
C GLU A 505 -11.72 -3.08 -6.82
N LEU A 506 -12.80 -3.00 -6.03
CA LEU A 506 -12.81 -3.25 -4.60
C LEU A 506 -13.90 -4.26 -4.29
N TYR A 507 -13.55 -5.33 -3.59
CA TYR A 507 -14.54 -6.27 -3.08
C TYR A 507 -14.33 -6.53 -1.60
N VAL A 508 -15.43 -6.69 -0.87
CA VAL A 508 -15.42 -7.02 0.56
C VAL A 508 -16.43 -8.11 0.79
N PHE A 509 -16.00 -9.21 1.40
CA PHE A 509 -16.88 -10.32 1.74
C PHE A 509 -16.53 -10.91 3.10
N GLY A 510 -17.49 -11.60 3.70
CA GLY A 510 -17.32 -12.25 5.00
C GLY A 510 -18.60 -12.20 5.83
N GLN A 511 -18.46 -12.04 7.14
CA GLN A 511 -19.58 -12.09 8.08
C GLN A 511 -19.55 -10.96 9.12
N LEU A 512 -20.73 -10.52 9.53
CA LEU A 512 -20.96 -9.48 10.52
C LEU A 512 -22.00 -9.97 11.55
N THR A 513 -21.72 -9.75 12.83
CA THR A 513 -22.65 -10.01 13.93
C THR A 513 -23.01 -8.68 14.61
N PRO A 514 -24.09 -8.00 14.17
CA PRO A 514 -24.44 -6.65 14.63
C PRO A 514 -24.81 -6.58 16.11
N SER A 515 -25.21 -7.69 16.74
CA SER A 515 -25.62 -7.73 18.15
C SER A 515 -24.62 -7.08 19.10
N TYR A 516 -23.31 -7.20 18.82
CA TYR A 516 -22.24 -6.61 19.63
C TYR A 516 -22.04 -5.11 19.37
N LEU A 517 -22.58 -4.58 18.28
CA LEU A 517 -22.48 -3.17 17.89
C LEU A 517 -23.69 -2.34 18.35
N GLN A 518 -24.78 -2.97 18.80
CA GLN A 518 -25.98 -2.27 19.27
C GLN A 518 -25.67 -1.28 20.40
N GLU A 519 -24.76 -1.65 21.30
CA GLU A 519 -24.31 -0.78 22.40
C GLU A 519 -23.45 0.40 21.92
N LEU A 520 -22.82 0.29 20.74
CA LEU A 520 -21.97 1.31 20.14
C LEU A 520 -22.73 2.31 19.26
N MET A 521 -23.95 1.97 18.85
CA MET A 521 -24.78 2.78 17.96
C MET A 521 -26.17 3.02 18.57
N PRO A 522 -26.32 3.98 19.50
CA PRO A 522 -27.63 4.32 20.06
C PRO A 522 -28.54 4.88 18.96
N LEU A 523 -29.65 4.18 18.69
CA LEU A 523 -30.59 4.56 17.65
C LEU A 523 -31.45 5.78 18.07
N PRO A 524 -31.77 6.68 17.14
CA PRO A 524 -32.68 7.81 17.40
C PRO A 524 -34.09 7.36 17.84
N GLU A 525 -34.72 8.09 18.78
CA GLU A 525 -36.06 7.75 19.32
C GLU A 525 -37.18 7.74 18.27
N ASP A 526 -37.01 8.47 17.15
CA ASP A 526 -37.92 8.54 16.01
C ASP A 526 -37.93 7.28 15.13
N MET A 527 -36.96 6.36 15.32
CA MET A 527 -36.94 5.03 14.70
C MET A 527 -37.79 4.00 15.45
N ALA A 528 -38.53 4.38 16.50
CA ALA A 528 -39.34 3.46 17.31
C ALA A 528 -40.39 2.68 16.50
N MET A 529 -40.84 3.22 15.36
CA MET A 529 -41.75 2.52 14.44
C MET A 529 -41.12 1.32 13.71
N PHE A 530 -39.78 1.23 13.70
CA PHE A 530 -39.01 0.14 13.09
C PHE A 530 -38.33 -0.77 14.12
N GLN A 531 -38.64 -0.62 15.42
CA GLN A 531 -37.93 -1.32 16.50
C GLN A 531 -37.93 -2.85 16.34
N GLU A 532 -39.04 -3.43 15.87
CA GLU A 532 -39.15 -4.88 15.63
C GLU A 532 -38.23 -5.35 14.50
N LEU A 533 -38.17 -4.58 13.39
CA LEU A 533 -37.25 -4.83 12.28
C LEU A 533 -35.79 -4.68 12.73
N ILE A 534 -35.50 -3.65 13.52
CA ILE A 534 -34.19 -3.43 14.13
C ILE A 534 -33.80 -4.63 15.00
N ASP A 535 -34.65 -5.03 15.94
CA ASP A 535 -34.36 -6.16 16.84
C ASP A 535 -34.13 -7.45 16.05
N ALA A 536 -34.90 -7.70 14.99
CA ALA A 536 -34.72 -8.84 14.10
C ALA A 536 -33.34 -8.79 13.40
N VAL A 537 -32.97 -7.66 12.78
CA VAL A 537 -31.66 -7.48 12.14
C VAL A 537 -30.52 -7.66 13.15
N PHE A 538 -30.61 -7.08 14.34
CA PHE A 538 -29.53 -7.18 15.34
C PHE A 538 -29.43 -8.56 15.99
N SER A 539 -30.42 -9.44 15.83
CA SER A 539 -30.41 -10.80 16.38
C SER A 539 -29.69 -11.82 15.49
N GLU A 540 -29.44 -11.48 14.23
CA GLU A 540 -28.89 -12.38 13.22
C GLU A 540 -27.39 -12.15 12.98
N THR A 541 -26.74 -13.14 12.35
CA THR A 541 -25.42 -12.99 11.75
C THR A 541 -25.59 -12.93 10.25
N PHE A 542 -24.99 -11.93 9.60
CA PHE A 542 -25.09 -11.75 8.15
C PHE A 542 -23.81 -12.17 7.46
N THR A 543 -23.94 -12.99 6.43
CA THR A 543 -22.91 -13.12 5.40
C THR A 543 -23.16 -12.06 4.34
N PHE A 544 -22.10 -11.44 3.83
CA PHE A 544 -22.23 -10.45 2.77
C PHE A 544 -21.10 -10.55 1.74
N ALA A 545 -21.39 -10.08 0.54
CA ALA A 545 -20.43 -9.81 -0.53
C ALA A 545 -20.78 -8.44 -1.12
N VAL A 546 -19.80 -7.54 -1.18
CA VAL A 546 -19.95 -6.18 -1.69
C VAL A 546 -18.86 -5.93 -2.71
N GLY A 547 -19.22 -5.42 -3.88
CA GLY A 547 -18.32 -4.99 -4.93
C GLY A 547 -18.51 -3.51 -5.21
N ALA A 548 -17.41 -2.79 -5.45
CA ALA A 548 -17.41 -1.43 -5.94
C ALA A 548 -16.32 -1.28 -6.99
N GLN A 549 -16.67 -0.64 -8.10
CA GLN A 549 -15.77 -0.43 -9.22
C GLN A 549 -15.84 1.02 -9.68
N THR A 550 -14.75 1.47 -10.30
CA THR A 550 -14.72 2.78 -10.94
C THR A 550 -14.24 2.66 -12.37
N ASP A 551 -14.92 3.34 -13.27
CA ASP A 551 -14.58 3.44 -14.70
C ASP A 551 -14.52 4.91 -15.11
N ASN A 552 -13.37 5.34 -15.61
CA ASN A 552 -13.09 6.70 -16.06
C ASN A 552 -13.77 7.00 -17.42
N GLN A 553 -14.16 5.98 -18.18
CA GLN A 553 -14.85 6.07 -19.47
C GLN A 553 -16.17 5.30 -19.47
N ALA A 554 -16.90 5.33 -18.35
CA ALA A 554 -18.19 4.66 -18.20
C ALA A 554 -19.27 5.11 -19.21
N ILE A 555 -19.06 6.26 -19.87
CA ILE A 555 -19.94 6.75 -20.94
C ILE A 555 -19.19 6.72 -22.27
N ASN A 556 -19.80 6.04 -23.25
CA ASN A 556 -19.24 5.89 -24.58
C ASN A 556 -19.03 7.23 -25.31
N PRO A 557 -17.94 7.37 -26.11
CA PRO A 557 -17.71 8.52 -26.98
C PRO A 557 -18.91 8.90 -27.85
N GLY A 558 -19.50 10.07 -27.59
CA GLY A 558 -20.63 10.61 -28.36
C GLY A 558 -22.02 10.16 -27.88
N SER A 559 -22.11 9.41 -26.79
CA SER A 559 -23.33 9.20 -26.01
C SER A 559 -23.40 10.24 -24.88
N ASP A 560 -24.61 10.67 -24.51
CA ASP A 560 -24.91 11.41 -23.29
C ASP A 560 -25.67 10.53 -22.28
N ILE A 561 -25.75 9.22 -22.52
CA ILE A 561 -26.46 8.26 -21.67
C ILE A 561 -25.43 7.40 -20.94
N PHE A 562 -25.52 7.39 -19.62
CA PHE A 562 -24.94 6.35 -18.80
C PHE A 562 -25.92 5.17 -18.74
N ASP A 563 -25.44 3.98 -19.10
CA ASP A 563 -26.17 2.71 -19.00
C ASP A 563 -25.40 1.81 -18.04
N LEU A 564 -26.05 1.41 -16.95
CA LEU A 564 -25.44 0.58 -15.92
C LEU A 564 -25.02 -0.80 -16.45
N THR A 565 -25.78 -1.37 -17.39
CA THR A 565 -25.49 -2.71 -17.94
C THR A 565 -24.27 -2.69 -18.85
N ASP A 566 -24.17 -1.68 -19.71
CA ASP A 566 -22.98 -1.46 -20.55
C ASP A 566 -21.74 -1.16 -19.67
N SER A 567 -21.90 -0.35 -18.62
CA SER A 567 -20.80 0.02 -17.71
C SER A 567 -20.28 -1.16 -16.89
N LEU A 568 -21.16 -2.09 -16.48
CA LEU A 568 -20.79 -3.28 -15.73
C LEU A 568 -20.42 -4.47 -16.64
N ASP A 569 -20.67 -4.37 -17.95
CA ASP A 569 -20.56 -5.48 -18.93
C ASP A 569 -21.38 -6.70 -18.53
N ILE A 570 -22.64 -6.46 -18.13
CA ILE A 570 -23.57 -7.51 -17.68
C ILE A 570 -24.77 -7.63 -18.60
N SER A 571 -25.37 -8.82 -18.57
CA SER A 571 -26.72 -9.06 -19.05
C SER A 571 -27.73 -8.25 -18.23
N ALA A 572 -28.92 -8.01 -18.79
CA ALA A 572 -30.00 -7.30 -18.10
C ALA A 572 -30.29 -7.93 -16.71
N PRO A 573 -30.10 -7.18 -15.60
CA PRO A 573 -30.22 -7.71 -14.25
C PRO A 573 -31.68 -8.02 -13.92
N ARG A 574 -31.87 -8.87 -12.90
CA ARG A 574 -33.18 -9.20 -12.35
C ARG A 574 -33.05 -9.45 -10.85
N PHE A 575 -34.11 -9.21 -10.09
CA PHE A 575 -34.13 -9.56 -8.68
C PHE A 575 -34.34 -11.05 -8.47
N SER A 576 -33.72 -11.60 -7.43
CA SER A 576 -34.00 -12.96 -6.98
C SER A 576 -35.40 -13.06 -6.39
N SER A 577 -36.09 -14.17 -6.65
CA SER A 577 -37.36 -14.48 -5.99
C SER A 577 -37.23 -14.72 -4.48
N SER A 578 -36.01 -14.90 -3.97
CA SER A 578 -35.74 -15.01 -2.53
C SER A 578 -35.32 -13.69 -1.90
N ALA A 579 -35.18 -12.60 -2.66
CA ALA A 579 -34.81 -11.30 -2.11
C ALA A 579 -36.00 -10.66 -1.41
N ASP A 580 -35.83 -10.37 -0.12
CA ASP A 580 -36.78 -9.57 0.66
C ASP A 580 -36.71 -8.11 0.25
N ILE A 581 -35.49 -7.62 -0.01
CA ILE A 581 -35.21 -6.27 -0.49
C ILE A 581 -34.31 -6.36 -1.71
N GLY A 582 -34.82 -5.89 -2.85
CA GLY A 582 -34.08 -5.75 -4.09
C GLY A 582 -34.13 -4.32 -4.57
N ALA A 583 -32.98 -3.68 -4.82
CA ALA A 583 -32.93 -2.34 -5.37
C ALA A 583 -31.81 -2.17 -6.41
N ILE A 584 -32.13 -1.50 -7.51
CA ILE A 584 -31.16 -1.01 -8.49
C ILE A 584 -31.29 0.50 -8.61
N ALA A 585 -30.20 1.24 -8.40
CA ALA A 585 -30.21 2.70 -8.48
C ALA A 585 -29.17 3.22 -9.49
N VAL A 586 -29.60 4.08 -10.41
CA VAL A 586 -28.68 4.89 -11.22
C VAL A 586 -28.87 6.36 -10.93
N ALA A 587 -27.77 7.07 -10.73
CA ALA A 587 -27.81 8.45 -10.27
C ALA A 587 -26.76 9.33 -10.93
N ARG A 588 -27.00 10.65 -10.91
CA ARG A 588 -26.04 11.66 -11.35
C ARG A 588 -26.17 12.95 -10.54
N PRO A 589 -25.14 13.82 -10.53
CA PRO A 589 -25.27 15.19 -10.04
C PRO A 589 -26.34 15.98 -10.81
N ASN A 590 -27.03 16.86 -10.09
CA ASN A 590 -27.91 17.84 -10.69
C ASN A 590 -27.18 19.19 -10.80
N SER A 591 -27.02 19.71 -12.02
CA SER A 591 -26.33 20.97 -12.28
C SER A 591 -27.03 22.20 -11.65
N THR A 592 -28.29 22.05 -11.21
CA THR A 592 -29.16 23.14 -10.75
C THR A 592 -29.68 23.00 -9.32
N ASP A 593 -29.51 21.83 -8.71
CA ASP A 593 -30.01 21.50 -7.37
C ASP A 593 -28.92 20.73 -6.61
N PRO A 594 -28.69 20.96 -5.30
CA PRO A 594 -27.82 20.09 -4.51
C PRO A 594 -28.23 18.61 -4.53
N ASP A 595 -29.51 18.29 -4.73
CA ASP A 595 -29.99 16.91 -4.72
C ASP A 595 -29.71 16.18 -6.05
N PRO A 596 -29.17 14.95 -6.02
CA PRO A 596 -28.90 14.19 -7.23
C PRO A 596 -30.19 13.76 -7.93
N PHE A 597 -30.10 13.55 -9.23
CA PHE A 597 -31.17 12.87 -9.97
C PHE A 597 -30.98 11.37 -9.83
N VAL A 598 -32.03 10.64 -9.47
CA VAL A 598 -31.98 9.19 -9.21
C VAL A 598 -33.12 8.48 -9.94
N ASN A 599 -32.78 7.42 -10.68
CA ASN A 599 -33.72 6.37 -11.11
C ASN A 599 -33.51 5.17 -10.18
N LEU A 600 -34.60 4.67 -9.59
CA LEU A 600 -34.59 3.57 -8.63
C LEU A 600 -35.59 2.50 -9.08
N SER A 601 -35.11 1.29 -9.34
CA SER A 601 -35.95 0.11 -9.53
C SER A 601 -35.94 -0.72 -8.25
N ILE A 602 -37.10 -1.19 -7.81
CA ILE A 602 -37.22 -2.06 -6.63
C ILE A 602 -38.02 -3.32 -6.93
N ASN A 603 -37.74 -4.40 -6.19
CA ASN A 603 -38.42 -5.70 -6.35
C ASN A 603 -39.89 -5.71 -5.89
N ILE A 604 -40.41 -4.61 -5.35
CA ILE A 604 -41.78 -4.47 -4.86
C ILE A 604 -42.74 -4.24 -6.04
N ASP A 605 -43.88 -4.93 -6.06
CA ASP A 605 -44.94 -4.74 -7.06
C ASP A 605 -45.45 -3.29 -7.07
N SER A 606 -45.41 -2.64 -8.23
CA SER A 606 -45.85 -1.24 -8.43
C SER A 606 -47.33 -1.00 -8.10
N SER A 607 -48.16 -2.05 -8.07
CA SER A 607 -49.57 -1.98 -7.67
C SER A 607 -49.80 -2.10 -6.16
N SER A 608 -48.76 -2.35 -5.37
CA SER A 608 -48.85 -2.58 -3.92
C SER A 608 -48.99 -1.28 -3.11
N GLN A 609 -49.50 -1.40 -1.87
CA GLN A 609 -49.63 -0.24 -0.97
C GLN A 609 -48.27 0.19 -0.41
N GLU A 610 -47.38 -0.78 -0.24
CA GLU A 610 -46.00 -0.65 0.21
C GLU A 610 -45.20 0.19 -0.78
N PHE A 611 -45.32 -0.11 -2.08
CA PHE A 611 -44.72 0.69 -3.15
C PHE A 611 -45.24 2.14 -3.11
N MET A 612 -46.55 2.32 -3.00
CA MET A 612 -47.16 3.66 -2.96
C MET A 612 -46.67 4.48 -1.76
N PHE A 613 -46.55 3.85 -0.58
CA PHE A 613 -46.01 4.51 0.61
C PHE A 613 -44.54 4.90 0.42
N LEU A 614 -43.71 3.96 -0.06
CA LEU A 614 -42.29 4.21 -0.30
C LEU A 614 -42.09 5.31 -1.35
N TYR A 615 -42.86 5.27 -2.44
CA TYR A 615 -42.88 6.30 -3.47
C TYR A 615 -43.19 7.68 -2.90
N MET A 616 -44.26 7.78 -2.09
CA MET A 616 -44.64 9.03 -1.46
C MET A 616 -43.56 9.53 -0.48
N TYR A 617 -43.01 8.65 0.36
CA TYR A 617 -42.00 9.00 1.34
C TYR A 617 -40.70 9.49 0.70
N LEU A 618 -40.13 8.72 -0.25
CA LEU A 618 -38.86 9.08 -0.88
C LEU A 618 -38.97 10.35 -1.74
N ASN A 619 -40.09 10.56 -2.43
CA ASN A 619 -40.34 11.81 -3.17
C ASN A 619 -40.47 13.05 -2.26
N THR A 620 -40.68 12.89 -0.95
CA THR A 620 -40.60 14.03 -0.02
C THR A 620 -39.17 14.43 0.34
N ILE A 621 -38.19 13.55 0.08
CA ILE A 621 -36.80 13.71 0.46
C ILE A 621 -35.97 14.16 -0.73
N ILE A 622 -36.07 13.46 -1.87
CA ILE A 622 -35.30 13.74 -3.08
C ILE A 622 -36.16 13.57 -4.34
N PRO A 623 -35.85 14.28 -5.45
CA PRO A 623 -36.46 14.01 -6.75
C PRO A 623 -36.02 12.63 -7.26
N ILE A 624 -36.92 11.65 -7.26
CA ILE A 624 -36.61 10.26 -7.58
C ILE A 624 -37.67 9.67 -8.51
N TYR A 625 -37.23 9.01 -9.59
CA TYR A 625 -38.09 8.16 -10.41
C TYR A 625 -38.00 6.75 -9.87
N ILE A 626 -39.14 6.20 -9.45
CA ILE A 626 -39.17 4.86 -8.85
C ILE A 626 -40.05 3.96 -9.71
N SER A 627 -39.52 2.79 -10.08
CA SER A 627 -40.24 1.71 -10.72
C SER A 627 -40.29 0.47 -9.81
N GLY A 628 -41.32 -0.36 -9.96
CA GLY A 628 -41.53 -1.54 -9.14
C GLY A 628 -41.77 -2.80 -9.97
N GLY A 629 -41.10 -3.89 -9.61
CA GLY A 629 -41.27 -5.19 -10.24
C GLY A 629 -40.01 -6.06 -10.16
N MET A 630 -40.17 -7.36 -10.43
CA MET A 630 -39.06 -8.34 -10.37
C MET A 630 -38.01 -8.18 -11.47
N ILE A 631 -38.36 -7.49 -12.55
CA ILE A 631 -37.50 -7.25 -13.72
C ILE A 631 -37.48 -5.74 -13.95
N PRO A 632 -36.32 -5.08 -13.76
CA PRO A 632 -36.16 -3.67 -14.09
C PRO A 632 -36.41 -3.40 -15.58
N ASP A 633 -37.03 -2.27 -15.89
CA ASP A 633 -37.12 -1.80 -17.28
C ASP A 633 -35.77 -1.22 -17.72
N ALA A 634 -35.47 -1.29 -19.02
CA ALA A 634 -34.20 -0.76 -19.55
C ALA A 634 -34.01 0.75 -19.29
N GLN A 635 -35.09 1.51 -19.09
CA GLN A 635 -35.02 2.93 -18.73
C GLN A 635 -34.62 3.15 -17.27
N ASP A 636 -34.91 2.21 -16.39
CA ASP A 636 -34.55 2.31 -14.96
C ASP A 636 -33.04 2.16 -14.75
N LEU A 637 -32.36 1.52 -15.70
CA LEU A 637 -30.92 1.26 -15.70
C LEU A 637 -30.11 2.35 -16.41
N ARG A 638 -30.79 3.39 -16.92
CA ARG A 638 -30.20 4.43 -17.75
C ARG A 638 -30.45 5.81 -17.18
N ILE A 639 -29.50 6.71 -17.37
CA ILE A 639 -29.66 8.12 -17.02
C ILE A 639 -28.97 9.01 -18.05
N THR A 640 -29.65 10.08 -18.48
CA THR A 640 -29.10 11.06 -19.42
C THR A 640 -28.32 12.13 -18.68
N LEU A 641 -27.09 12.40 -19.14
CA LEU A 641 -26.18 13.46 -18.73
C LEU A 641 -26.14 14.56 -19.81
N PRO A 642 -27.09 15.52 -19.79
CA PRO A 642 -27.23 16.51 -20.86
C PRO A 642 -26.02 17.45 -21.06
N ASP A 643 -25.09 17.50 -20.10
CA ASP A 643 -23.88 18.34 -20.13
C ASP A 643 -22.58 17.51 -20.32
N TYR A 644 -22.68 16.22 -20.65
CA TYR A 644 -21.51 15.35 -20.76
C TYR A 644 -20.68 15.59 -22.04
N SER A 645 -19.36 15.69 -21.85
CA SER A 645 -18.36 15.66 -22.93
C SER A 645 -17.15 14.86 -22.47
N LEU A 646 -16.69 13.92 -23.31
CA LEU A 646 -15.43 13.19 -23.13
C LEU A 646 -14.24 14.13 -22.84
N PRO A 647 -13.16 13.63 -22.19
CA PRO A 647 -11.95 14.42 -21.99
C PRO A 647 -11.44 14.97 -23.34
N THR A 648 -11.54 16.28 -23.46
CA THR A 648 -11.10 17.06 -24.62
C THR A 648 -9.61 17.33 -24.60
N ILE A 649 -8.93 17.01 -23.50
CA ILE A 649 -7.51 17.29 -23.27
C ILE A 649 -6.73 15.99 -22.98
N GLU A 650 -5.80 15.66 -23.87
CA GLU A 650 -4.82 14.59 -23.67
C GLU A 650 -3.55 15.17 -23.03
N VAL A 651 -3.00 14.48 -22.03
CA VAL A 651 -1.71 14.82 -21.41
C VAL A 651 -0.76 13.65 -21.56
N GLU A 652 0.32 13.84 -22.31
CA GLU A 652 1.34 12.81 -22.52
C GLU A 652 2.63 13.21 -21.79
N LYS A 653 3.18 12.29 -20.99
CA LYS A 653 4.47 12.47 -20.31
C LYS A 653 5.49 11.44 -20.77
N ILE A 654 6.62 11.95 -21.26
CA ILE A 654 7.75 11.15 -21.71
C ILE A 654 8.96 11.48 -20.85
N SER A 655 9.62 10.43 -20.35
CA SER A 655 10.89 10.54 -19.64
C SER A 655 11.99 9.77 -20.38
N GLN A 656 13.15 10.40 -20.58
CA GLN A 656 14.32 9.79 -21.21
C GLN A 656 15.58 9.98 -20.37
N LYS A 657 16.23 8.87 -20.03
CA LYS A 657 17.46 8.89 -19.24
C LYS A 657 18.72 8.81 -20.10
N SER A 658 19.68 9.69 -19.84
CA SER A 658 21.02 9.68 -20.43
C SER A 658 22.08 9.86 -19.33
N GLY A 659 22.65 8.74 -18.87
CA GLY A 659 23.58 8.75 -17.73
C GLY A 659 22.87 9.08 -16.41
N ASP A 660 23.33 10.13 -15.72
CA ASP A 660 22.76 10.63 -14.47
C ASP A 660 21.69 11.72 -14.69
N THR A 661 21.50 12.16 -15.94
CA THR A 661 20.50 13.17 -16.32
C THR A 661 19.27 12.49 -16.92
N GLU A 662 18.10 12.97 -16.56
CA GLU A 662 16.82 12.57 -17.14
C GLU A 662 16.11 13.81 -17.69
N THR A 663 15.68 13.70 -18.95
CA THR A 663 14.95 14.74 -19.65
C THR A 663 13.48 14.33 -19.66
N VAL A 664 12.63 15.21 -19.13
CA VAL A 664 11.19 15.03 -19.09
C VAL A 664 10.55 16.01 -20.08
N SER A 665 9.54 15.53 -20.80
CA SER A 665 8.69 16.33 -21.67
C SER A 665 7.24 15.98 -21.39
N VAL A 666 6.43 16.99 -21.12
CA VAL A 666 4.98 16.87 -20.97
C VAL A 666 4.32 17.64 -22.11
N THR A 667 3.46 16.97 -22.86
CA THR A 667 2.69 17.55 -23.97
C THR A 667 1.23 17.54 -23.60
N VAL A 668 0.56 18.69 -23.73
CA VAL A 668 -0.88 18.84 -23.53
C VAL A 668 -1.48 19.13 -24.90
N THR A 669 -2.47 18.34 -25.33
CA THR A 669 -3.16 18.47 -26.61
C THR A 669 -4.65 18.64 -26.38
N ASN A 670 -5.27 19.62 -27.04
CA ASN A 670 -6.72 19.77 -27.05
C ASN A 670 -7.32 19.03 -28.25
N ASP A 671 -7.74 17.79 -28.05
CA ASP A 671 -8.44 16.97 -29.06
C ASP A 671 -9.95 17.24 -29.11
N GLY A 672 -10.45 18.09 -28.22
CA GLY A 672 -11.85 18.51 -28.19
C GLY A 672 -12.25 19.54 -29.24
N SER A 673 -13.55 19.84 -29.26
CA SER A 673 -14.15 20.87 -30.12
C SER A 673 -14.25 22.25 -29.46
N SER A 674 -14.04 22.36 -28.15
CA SER A 674 -14.14 23.56 -27.32
C SER A 674 -12.77 24.20 -27.09
N VAL A 675 -12.77 25.49 -26.79
CA VAL A 675 -11.58 26.19 -26.29
C VAL A 675 -11.53 26.01 -24.78
N VAL A 676 -10.37 25.61 -24.24
CA VAL A 676 -10.12 25.58 -22.81
C VAL A 676 -9.26 26.76 -22.36
N THR A 677 -9.42 27.18 -21.11
CA THR A 677 -8.72 28.33 -20.52
C THR A 677 -8.09 28.00 -19.17
N ASP A 678 -7.23 28.90 -18.68
CA ASP A 678 -6.60 28.82 -17.35
C ASP A 678 -5.97 27.46 -17.04
N LEU A 679 -5.12 27.00 -17.97
CA LEU A 679 -4.39 25.75 -17.87
C LEU A 679 -3.23 25.90 -16.87
N GLU A 680 -3.21 25.06 -15.84
CA GLU A 680 -2.15 24.95 -14.84
C GLU A 680 -1.62 23.51 -14.81
N LEU A 681 -0.38 23.33 -15.27
CA LEU A 681 0.29 22.04 -15.28
C LEU A 681 1.32 21.98 -14.15
N ASP A 682 1.18 20.97 -13.29
CA ASP A 682 2.11 20.65 -12.22
C ASP A 682 2.67 19.22 -12.41
N ASP A 683 3.96 19.12 -12.71
CA ASP A 683 4.68 17.86 -12.68
C ASP A 683 5.46 17.76 -11.37
N VAL A 684 4.80 17.21 -10.36
CA VAL A 684 5.32 17.12 -8.99
C VAL A 684 6.60 16.30 -8.98
N PHE A 685 7.71 17.01 -8.79
CA PHE A 685 9.02 16.42 -8.60
C PHE A 685 9.48 16.70 -7.17
N PRO A 686 9.89 15.69 -6.39
CA PRO A 686 10.49 15.93 -5.10
C PRO A 686 11.92 16.49 -5.29
N GLU A 687 12.01 17.82 -5.41
CA GLU A 687 13.26 18.62 -5.46
C GLU A 687 14.21 18.29 -4.28
N LYS A 688 13.71 17.64 -3.24
CA LYS A 688 14.46 17.19 -2.06
C LYS A 688 15.49 16.08 -2.36
N TYR A 689 15.40 15.39 -3.51
CA TYR A 689 16.26 14.24 -3.87
C TYR A 689 16.93 14.30 -5.24
N GLY A 690 16.65 15.32 -6.01
CA GLY A 690 17.37 15.62 -7.25
C GLY A 690 17.31 17.11 -7.55
N ILE A 691 18.11 17.53 -8.50
CA ILE A 691 18.20 18.93 -8.90
C ILE A 691 17.57 19.13 -10.27
N LEU A 692 16.75 20.17 -10.40
CA LEU A 692 16.35 20.68 -11.70
C LEU A 692 17.59 21.31 -12.34
N SER A 693 18.19 20.61 -13.30
CA SER A 693 19.39 21.08 -14.00
C SER A 693 19.08 22.09 -15.10
N SER A 694 17.87 22.04 -15.68
CA SER A 694 17.36 23.04 -16.62
C SER A 694 15.82 22.97 -16.74
N GLY A 695 15.17 24.05 -17.19
CA GLY A 695 13.72 24.11 -17.40
C GLY A 695 12.89 24.50 -16.17
N SER A 696 11.60 24.18 -16.22
CA SER A 696 10.61 24.32 -15.13
C SER A 696 9.76 23.04 -15.11
N ASN A 697 9.37 22.57 -13.94
CA ASN A 697 8.43 21.44 -13.78
C ASN A 697 6.97 21.90 -13.60
N THR A 698 6.72 23.21 -13.64
CA THR A 698 5.39 23.80 -13.70
C THR A 698 5.25 24.72 -14.90
N ALA A 699 4.03 24.80 -15.44
CA ALA A 699 3.69 25.70 -16.54
C ALA A 699 2.26 26.21 -16.44
N THR A 700 2.02 27.42 -16.92
CA THR A 700 0.67 27.98 -17.05
C THR A 700 0.44 28.51 -18.47
N TRP A 701 -0.74 28.25 -19.01
CA TRP A 701 -1.19 28.75 -20.31
C TRP A 701 -2.60 29.31 -20.19
N THR A 702 -2.84 30.48 -20.77
CA THR A 702 -4.15 31.16 -20.63
C THR A 702 -5.24 30.50 -21.49
N ARG A 703 -4.86 29.81 -22.56
CA ARG A 703 -5.79 29.31 -23.57
C ARG A 703 -5.17 28.19 -24.40
N LEU A 704 -5.98 27.18 -24.75
CA LEU A 704 -5.63 26.14 -25.72
C LEU A 704 -6.81 25.89 -26.67
N SER A 705 -6.61 26.11 -27.97
CA SER A 705 -7.66 25.97 -28.99
C SER A 705 -7.78 24.52 -29.48
N PRO A 706 -8.89 24.12 -30.13
CA PRO A 706 -9.02 22.80 -30.74
C PRO A 706 -7.85 22.43 -31.66
N SER A 707 -7.35 21.20 -31.52
CA SER A 707 -6.17 20.61 -32.19
C SER A 707 -4.85 21.36 -31.95
N GLU A 708 -4.78 22.22 -30.93
CA GLU A 708 -3.56 22.89 -30.51
C GLU A 708 -2.86 22.07 -29.40
N SER A 709 -1.53 22.09 -29.41
CA SER A 709 -0.72 21.50 -28.34
C SER A 709 0.24 22.51 -27.74
N VAL A 710 0.47 22.38 -26.44
CA VAL A 710 1.52 23.10 -25.69
C VAL A 710 2.39 22.09 -24.97
N SER A 711 3.63 22.46 -24.65
CA SER A 711 4.55 21.55 -23.99
C SER A 711 5.43 22.22 -22.95
N LEU A 712 5.81 21.42 -21.97
CA LEU A 712 6.76 21.71 -20.91
C LEU A 712 7.92 20.72 -21.03
N SER A 713 9.15 21.19 -20.89
CA SER A 713 10.32 20.31 -20.82
C SER A 713 11.34 20.80 -19.81
N TYR A 714 11.88 19.85 -19.06
CA TYR A 714 12.91 20.10 -18.06
C TYR A 714 13.89 18.93 -17.99
N GLU A 715 15.08 19.21 -17.47
CA GLU A 715 16.10 18.20 -17.19
C GLU A 715 16.38 18.15 -15.70
N MET A 716 16.47 16.94 -15.17
CA MET A 716 16.75 16.67 -13.77
C MET A 716 17.94 15.74 -13.62
N GLN A 717 18.65 15.87 -12.50
CA GLN A 717 19.75 14.97 -12.12
C GLN A 717 19.53 14.40 -10.73
N TYR A 718 19.75 13.10 -10.62
CA TYR A 718 19.65 12.39 -9.35
C TYR A 718 20.94 12.51 -8.54
N GLU A 719 20.85 13.09 -7.35
CA GLU A 719 22.04 13.28 -6.50
C GLU A 719 22.54 11.95 -5.93
N ARG A 720 21.62 11.07 -5.52
CA ARG A 720 21.88 9.89 -4.70
C ARG A 720 21.52 8.59 -5.41
N PRO A 721 22.13 7.45 -5.03
CA PRO A 721 21.63 6.18 -5.51
C PRO A 721 20.20 5.98 -5.04
N GLY A 722 19.43 5.18 -5.77
CA GLY A 722 18.06 4.85 -5.43
C GLY A 722 17.19 4.60 -6.66
N VAL A 723 15.96 4.22 -6.36
CA VAL A 723 14.86 4.10 -7.31
C VAL A 723 13.96 5.32 -7.12
N TYR A 724 13.56 5.91 -8.23
CA TYR A 724 12.78 7.14 -8.31
C TYR A 724 11.55 6.83 -9.16
N THR A 725 10.42 6.62 -8.49
CA THR A 725 9.14 6.38 -9.14
C THR A 725 8.59 7.72 -9.63
N ASN A 726 8.36 7.81 -10.94
CA ASN A 726 7.74 8.99 -11.54
C ASN A 726 6.27 9.08 -11.12
N MET A 727 5.76 10.31 -11.06
CA MET A 727 4.34 10.62 -10.87
C MET A 727 3.75 11.09 -12.21
N PRO A 728 2.43 10.97 -12.41
CA PRO A 728 1.81 11.62 -13.55
C PRO A 728 1.89 13.15 -13.38
N ALA A 729 1.98 13.88 -14.49
CA ALA A 729 1.79 15.32 -14.48
C ALA A 729 0.28 15.61 -14.37
N VAL A 730 -0.09 16.58 -13.55
CA VAL A 730 -1.49 16.95 -13.29
C VAL A 730 -1.77 18.27 -13.97
N LEU A 731 -2.77 18.29 -14.83
CA LEU A 731 -3.26 19.48 -15.52
C LEU A 731 -4.63 19.86 -14.96
N LYS A 732 -4.76 21.08 -14.46
CA LYS A 732 -6.05 21.71 -14.17
C LYS A 732 -6.39 22.72 -15.26
N TYR A 733 -7.64 22.79 -15.68
CA TYR A 733 -8.09 23.74 -16.70
C TYR A 733 -9.57 24.08 -16.54
N GLU A 734 -10.01 25.16 -17.18
CA GLU A 734 -11.41 25.55 -17.24
C GLU A 734 -12.01 25.23 -18.62
N GLU A 735 -13.15 24.53 -18.62
CA GLU A 735 -13.96 24.25 -19.81
C GLU A 735 -15.42 24.55 -19.50
N SER A 736 -16.06 25.39 -20.31
CA SER A 736 -17.48 25.78 -20.14
C SER A 736 -17.84 26.36 -18.76
N GLY A 737 -16.88 26.94 -18.03
CA GLY A 737 -17.07 27.52 -16.70
C GLY A 737 -16.87 26.54 -15.54
N GLU A 738 -16.50 25.29 -15.83
CA GLU A 738 -16.18 24.27 -14.83
C GLU A 738 -14.68 23.96 -14.80
N THR A 739 -14.13 23.73 -13.61
CA THR A 739 -12.76 23.27 -13.45
C THR A 739 -12.67 21.76 -13.68
N ARG A 740 -11.82 21.35 -14.61
CA ARG A 740 -11.54 19.94 -14.94
C ARG A 740 -10.08 19.60 -14.66
N THR A 741 -9.82 18.30 -14.50
CA THR A 741 -8.48 17.76 -14.24
C THR A 741 -8.18 16.63 -15.22
N SER A 742 -7.03 16.72 -15.88
CA SER A 742 -6.46 15.63 -16.70
C SER A 742 -5.09 15.27 -16.16
N VAL A 743 -4.69 14.02 -16.31
CA VAL A 743 -3.42 13.50 -15.80
C VAL A 743 -2.67 12.80 -16.92
N SER A 744 -1.35 12.81 -16.85
CA SER A 744 -0.54 12.05 -17.80
C SER A 744 -0.48 10.58 -17.44
N ASN A 745 0.00 9.77 -18.39
CA ASN A 745 0.56 8.45 -18.07
C ASN A 745 1.71 8.55 -17.04
N ILE A 746 2.03 7.44 -16.37
CA ILE A 746 3.18 7.34 -15.46
C ILE A 746 4.39 6.79 -16.22
N PRO A 747 5.47 7.57 -16.44
CA PRO A 747 6.66 7.07 -17.12
C PRO A 747 7.38 5.97 -16.33
N PRO A 748 8.17 5.11 -17.01
CA PRO A 748 8.95 4.08 -16.34
C PRO A 748 9.84 4.62 -15.23
N VAL A 749 9.98 3.84 -14.16
CA VAL A 749 10.79 4.19 -12.99
C VAL A 749 12.25 4.47 -13.36
N SER A 750 12.81 5.55 -12.84
CA SER A 750 14.22 5.89 -13.02
C SER A 750 15.05 5.34 -11.86
N SER A 751 16.28 4.90 -12.10
CA SER A 751 17.16 4.43 -11.02
C SER A 751 18.60 4.88 -11.16
N LYS A 752 19.26 5.15 -10.03
CA LYS A 752 20.70 5.39 -9.94
C LYS A 752 21.30 4.29 -9.07
N LYS A 753 22.10 3.41 -9.67
CA LYS A 753 22.65 2.25 -8.94
C LYS A 753 23.71 2.69 -7.91
N PRO A 754 23.73 2.08 -6.71
CA PRO A 754 24.82 2.29 -5.76
C PRO A 754 26.14 1.74 -6.32
N ASN A 755 27.25 2.36 -5.94
CA ASN A 755 28.59 1.90 -6.27
C ASN A 755 29.40 1.73 -4.98
N GLY A 756 29.95 0.54 -4.74
CA GLY A 756 30.69 0.23 -3.51
C GLY A 756 31.86 1.18 -3.22
N ILE A 757 32.49 1.75 -4.25
CA ILE A 757 33.55 2.77 -4.10
C ILE A 757 32.95 4.10 -3.60
N THR A 758 31.82 4.51 -4.15
CA THR A 758 31.09 5.71 -3.72
C THR A 758 30.62 5.57 -2.28
N LEU A 759 29.99 4.43 -1.94
CA LEU A 759 29.54 4.12 -0.57
C LEU A 759 30.69 4.22 0.45
N LEU A 760 31.86 3.66 0.12
CA LEU A 760 33.05 3.76 0.97
C LEU A 760 33.55 5.19 1.13
N THR A 761 33.51 5.97 0.05
CA THR A 761 33.97 7.35 0.05
C THR A 761 33.04 8.24 0.89
N GLU A 762 31.73 8.01 0.82
CA GLU A 762 30.72 8.68 1.65
C GLU A 762 30.95 8.42 3.15
N ASN A 763 31.13 7.15 3.54
CA ASN A 763 31.44 6.78 4.93
C ASN A 763 32.77 7.36 5.43
N TYR A 764 33.78 7.39 4.56
CA TYR A 764 35.07 7.99 4.91
C TYR A 764 34.94 9.50 5.15
N ARG A 765 34.14 10.20 4.35
CA ARG A 765 33.85 11.63 4.54
C ARG A 765 33.10 11.88 5.85
N ALA A 766 32.05 11.11 6.14
CA ALA A 766 31.28 11.22 7.38
C ALA A 766 32.14 11.01 8.64
N THR A 767 33.19 10.18 8.55
CA THR A 767 34.17 10.02 9.63
C THR A 767 34.85 11.36 9.98
N PHE A 768 35.18 12.20 8.98
CA PHE A 768 35.76 13.52 9.23
C PHE A 768 34.77 14.52 9.79
N GLU A 769 33.50 14.44 9.39
CA GLU A 769 32.43 15.30 9.92
C GLU A 769 32.18 15.00 11.40
N ILE A 770 32.15 13.72 11.79
CA ILE A 770 32.10 13.29 13.20
C ILE A 770 33.34 13.77 13.97
N LEU A 771 34.52 13.63 13.37
CA LEU A 771 35.77 14.11 13.96
C LEU A 771 35.73 15.62 14.19
N ASP A 772 35.24 16.39 13.22
CA ASP A 772 35.13 17.83 13.33
C ASP A 772 34.11 18.23 14.40
N MET A 773 32.95 17.55 14.46
CA MET A 773 31.96 17.75 15.53
C MET A 773 32.53 17.48 16.93
N LEU A 774 33.31 16.41 17.10
CA LEU A 774 33.86 16.01 18.39
C LEU A 774 35.09 16.81 18.83
N THR A 775 35.86 17.35 17.88
CA THR A 775 37.18 17.96 18.17
C THR A 775 37.25 19.45 17.83
N GLY A 776 36.29 19.97 17.06
CA GLY A 776 36.26 21.34 16.52
C GLY A 776 37.44 21.69 15.60
N LYS A 777 38.25 20.70 15.17
CA LYS A 777 39.50 20.90 14.41
C LYS A 777 39.80 19.83 13.35
N GLY A 778 38.93 18.83 13.16
CA GLY A 778 39.09 17.79 12.13
C GLY A 778 40.43 17.02 12.11
N ASP A 779 41.12 16.83 13.25
CA ASP A 779 42.45 16.19 13.28
C ASP A 779 42.37 14.67 13.58
N LEU A 780 42.79 13.85 12.61
CA LEU A 780 42.85 12.38 12.63
C LEU A 780 43.62 11.80 13.83
N PHE A 781 44.54 12.54 14.44
CA PHE A 781 45.31 12.07 15.59
C PHE A 781 44.50 11.99 16.90
N ALA A 782 43.28 12.55 16.94
CA ALA A 782 42.35 12.45 18.08
C ALA A 782 41.63 11.09 18.18
N LEU A 783 41.63 10.27 17.12
CA LEU A 783 41.04 8.92 17.13
C LEU A 783 41.87 7.90 17.93
N ILE A 784 43.18 8.12 18.04
CA ILE A 784 44.07 7.24 18.79
C ILE A 784 43.63 7.14 20.27
N PRO A 785 43.35 8.25 20.98
CA PRO A 785 42.83 8.18 22.34
C PRO A 785 41.45 7.53 22.46
N ILE A 786 40.48 7.81 21.58
CA ILE A 786 39.13 7.24 21.67
C ILE A 786 39.17 5.72 21.41
N ALA A 787 39.89 5.28 20.38
CA ALA A 787 40.12 3.87 20.11
C ALA A 787 40.89 3.19 21.26
N PHE A 788 41.84 3.88 21.91
CA PHE A 788 42.51 3.38 23.11
C PHE A 788 41.58 3.31 24.33
N ILE A 789 40.68 4.29 24.52
CA ILE A 789 39.73 4.33 25.64
C ILE A 789 38.71 3.19 25.50
N VAL A 790 38.19 2.94 24.30
CA VAL A 790 37.29 1.82 24.02
C VAL A 790 38.02 0.48 24.19
N LEU A 791 39.26 0.36 23.73
CA LEU A 791 40.06 -0.85 23.90
C LEU A 791 40.43 -1.11 25.38
N ILE A 792 40.72 -0.06 26.15
CA ILE A 792 41.00 -0.13 27.60
C ILE A 792 39.72 -0.50 28.36
N ALA A 793 38.57 0.09 28.02
CA ALA A 793 37.28 -0.22 28.63
C ALA A 793 36.88 -1.68 28.41
N ILE A 794 37.06 -2.21 27.19
CA ILE A 794 36.81 -3.63 26.88
C ILE A 794 37.77 -4.53 27.66
N VAL A 795 39.06 -4.19 27.74
CA VAL A 795 40.06 -4.99 28.50
C VAL A 795 39.77 -4.98 30.01
N ASP A 796 39.30 -3.87 30.56
CA ASP A 796 38.97 -3.76 31.98
C ASP A 796 37.66 -4.50 32.33
N VAL A 797 36.65 -4.47 31.45
CA VAL A 797 35.44 -5.31 31.57
C VAL A 797 35.80 -6.80 31.57
N PHE A 798 36.71 -7.24 30.69
CA PHE A 798 37.18 -8.63 30.66
C PHE A 798 38.05 -9.02 31.88
N LYS A 799 38.80 -8.08 32.47
CA LYS A 799 39.57 -8.34 33.71
C LYS A 799 38.67 -8.45 34.94
N ILE A 800 37.59 -7.66 35.00
CA ILE A 800 36.62 -7.70 36.10
C ILE A 800 35.82 -9.02 36.05
N SER A 801 35.44 -9.49 34.86
CA SER A 801 34.78 -10.80 34.72
C SER A 801 35.69 -11.97 35.13
N ARG A 802 37.00 -11.89 34.84
CA ARG A 802 37.98 -12.92 35.21
C ARG A 802 38.33 -12.96 36.72
N LYS A 803 38.20 -11.84 37.43
CA LYS A 803 38.43 -11.80 38.90
C LYS A 803 37.27 -12.40 39.69
N ARG A 804 36.03 -12.34 39.18
CA ARG A 804 34.88 -13.01 39.81
C ARG A 804 34.98 -14.54 39.73
N SER A 805 35.54 -15.10 38.65
CA SER A 805 35.67 -16.56 38.47
C SER A 805 36.78 -17.23 39.30
N LYS A 806 37.67 -16.46 39.95
CA LYS A 806 38.78 -16.99 40.75
C LYS A 806 38.59 -16.88 42.27
N SER A 807 37.44 -16.36 42.72
CA SER A 807 37.18 -16.08 44.13
C SER A 807 36.63 -17.27 44.92
N ASP A 808 36.19 -18.35 44.27
CA ASP A 808 35.47 -19.46 44.93
C ASP A 808 36.32 -20.70 45.25
N ASP A 809 37.60 -20.71 44.85
CA ASP A 809 38.50 -21.83 45.15
C ASP A 809 39.70 -21.35 45.98
N GLN A 810 39.56 -21.28 47.31
CA GLN A 810 40.60 -21.70 48.24
C GLN A 810 40.13 -21.82 49.71
N PRO A 811 40.63 -22.82 50.47
CA PRO A 811 40.06 -23.25 51.74
C PRO A 811 40.49 -22.39 52.94
N LEU A 812 39.59 -22.30 53.92
CA LEU A 812 39.80 -21.67 55.23
C LEU A 812 40.86 -22.44 56.05
N ASP A 813 41.90 -21.76 56.53
CA ASP A 813 42.68 -22.20 57.69
C ASP A 813 43.41 -21.03 58.40
N GLU A 814 43.66 -21.28 59.68
CA GLU A 814 43.76 -20.43 60.88
C GLU A 814 44.89 -19.38 61.03
N PRO A 815 44.78 -18.43 61.98
CA PRO A 815 45.71 -17.31 62.13
C PRO A 815 46.96 -17.67 62.96
N VAL A 816 48.13 -17.24 62.49
CA VAL A 816 49.40 -17.34 63.24
C VAL A 816 50.02 -15.95 63.42
N PHE A 817 50.32 -15.62 64.69
CA PHE A 817 50.87 -14.35 65.18
C PHE A 817 52.29 -14.00 64.66
N PRO A 818 52.68 -12.71 64.64
CA PRO A 818 53.87 -12.23 63.93
C PRO A 818 55.18 -12.36 64.73
N PRO A 819 56.34 -12.60 64.07
CA PRO A 819 57.66 -12.36 64.63
C PRO A 819 58.25 -10.98 64.20
N PRO A 820 59.28 -10.48 64.92
CA PRO A 820 59.58 -9.06 65.07
C PRO A 820 60.54 -8.49 64.00
N SER A 821 60.50 -7.16 63.85
CA SER A 821 61.26 -6.36 62.88
C SER A 821 62.80 -6.48 63.03
N PRO A 822 63.57 -6.52 61.92
CA PRO A 822 65.04 -6.54 61.98
C PRO A 822 65.65 -5.13 62.21
N PRO A 823 66.90 -5.05 62.72
CA PRO A 823 67.52 -3.80 63.16
C PRO A 823 68.16 -2.99 62.01
N GLU A 824 68.16 -1.66 62.16
CA GLU A 824 68.95 -0.73 61.32
C GLU A 824 70.45 -0.88 61.60
N GLU A 825 71.27 -0.97 60.54
CA GLU A 825 72.74 -0.91 60.65
C GLU A 825 73.28 0.52 60.46
N PRO A 826 74.40 0.87 61.12
CA PRO A 826 74.87 2.25 61.31
C PRO A 826 75.89 2.71 60.24
N PRO A 827 76.20 4.02 60.16
CA PRO A 827 77.11 4.56 59.15
C PRO A 827 78.59 4.27 59.44
N ASP A 828 79.32 4.08 58.33
CA ASP A 828 80.74 3.73 58.21
C ASP A 828 81.70 4.84 58.68
N SER A 829 82.74 4.46 59.44
CA SER A 829 83.92 5.29 59.71
C SER A 829 85.19 4.43 59.58
N SER A 830 85.92 4.71 58.50
CA SER A 830 87.38 4.67 58.31
C SER A 830 88.24 4.26 59.51
N GLU A 831 89.19 3.34 59.26
CA GLU A 831 90.65 3.55 59.32
C GLU A 831 91.34 2.20 59.04
N ASP A 832 91.98 2.02 57.88
CA ASP A 832 93.42 2.25 57.62
C ASP A 832 94.29 1.02 58.00
N PRO A 833 95.59 0.95 57.68
CA PRO A 833 96.11 0.15 56.57
C PRO A 833 97.01 -1.01 57.03
N LEU A 834 97.23 -2.01 56.16
CA LEU A 834 98.47 -2.80 56.04
C LEU A 834 98.49 -3.63 54.75
#